data_AF-A0AAN1MQ12-F1
#
_entry.id   AF-A0AAN1MQ12-F1
#
_cell.length_a   1.000
_cell.length_b   1.000
_cell.length_c   1.000
_cell.angle_alpha   90.00
_cell.angle_beta   90.00
_cell.angle_gamma   90.00
#
_symmetry.space_group_name_H-M   'P 1'
#
loop_
_entity.id
_entity.type
_entity.pdbx_description
1 polymer ?
#
loop_
_entity_poly.entity_id
_entity_poly.type
_entity_poly.pdbx_seq_one_letter_code
_entity_poly.pdbx_strand_id
1 'polypeptide(L)'
;MTTSGPRMSFDPRIRLGRPVGRRFLFEWLCIGCLGILVILAGSLGRLTASVDHLVYDGFLRLRAQPVLPDVAVVEIDNASIARLGRWPWPRAVHAQLLDEIAKAKPAAVVYDVLFTEPAPDDAQLARAVAATPTYLPILLSPADANGERVAVKPVEPLASAAAGLGHINLEVDADGIVRSVALFEGDAHMRWPQLMVSVWRAIKGGMVKLAHPASVAADVPDRTSIAGNDEARVLIPFSPLAQTYPKVSFASVLAGDVPRDMLRGKIVLIGVTASGLYDRFSTPVSGRLGPLPGVYIHANVLDTLVTGRAIDPVNGLWVFAVSLVPLGVLLAGLLVLSPLRSLLMTIVLCATMLGLSAALLYGMRLWMSPVPAIVGLAAVYPIWNWRRLEMTMSYLRKELQRLADEPHLLPEAPQRSREFRGDALAQQMALMAQAARRVQDMKRFVWNSLDSVPEPILVSDVHGVVLIANHAAKAYFERLGAATPEGTQLRHVLGDLAFVKAIGSRAEADALGRTHWPALLDPGRIAFAEMMERGIEVRDRNQRDHLLRYAKCTDAQGVVIGWIAGLVDVTAVHAAERLREDALRLLSHDMRSPQASILALVELERARTPDSERLRELLNRVERYAQRALMLADDFVQLARAESQAYSFEPVSLVELVIDASDEVWPQAQARHIRLEAAYDEQGDGHWINADRSLMTRALVNILNNAVKYSPPETRITCTVAQDEPASGEWPARVRCTVRDEGYGMSAENQAHLFERFQRFHEVERPEATGTGLGMAFVKAVVTRHGGDVHVESALGQGTAFTITLPALDETNA
;
A
#
# COMPACT_ATOMS: atom_id res chain seq x y z
N MET A 1 -32.85 28.53 2.72
CA MET A 1 -31.98 29.51 2.01
C MET A 1 -31.21 30.24 3.11
N THR A 2 -29.89 30.20 3.26
CA THR A 2 -28.75 29.86 2.40
C THR A 2 -27.68 29.12 3.22
N THR A 3 -26.98 28.23 2.55
CA THR A 3 -25.98 27.26 3.03
C THR A 3 -24.63 27.91 3.34
N SER A 4 -24.07 27.67 4.53
CA SER A 4 -22.65 27.88 4.84
C SER A 4 -21.97 26.52 5.06
N GLY A 5 -21.57 25.88 3.96
CA GLY A 5 -20.67 24.72 4.02
C GLY A 5 -19.26 25.13 4.46
N PRO A 6 -18.53 24.31 5.24
CA PRO A 6 -17.14 24.59 5.53
C PRO A 6 -16.33 24.39 4.24
N ARG A 7 -15.77 25.48 3.71
CA ARG A 7 -14.78 25.43 2.62
C ARG A 7 -13.56 24.66 3.11
N MET A 8 -13.40 23.41 2.68
CA MET A 8 -12.09 22.75 2.68
C MET A 8 -11.17 23.52 1.73
N SER A 9 -10.31 24.34 2.32
CA SER A 9 -9.11 24.86 1.67
C SER A 9 -8.17 23.69 1.37
N PHE A 10 -8.05 23.33 0.10
CA PHE A 10 -7.00 22.44 -0.40
C PHE A 10 -5.67 23.21 -0.43
N ASP A 11 -5.01 23.32 0.72
CA ASP A 11 -3.60 23.74 0.77
C ASP A 11 -2.72 22.53 1.15
N PRO A 12 -1.95 21.95 0.21
CA PRO A 12 -1.11 20.78 0.45
C PRO A 12 0.10 21.07 1.37
N ARG A 13 0.27 22.30 1.89
CA ARG A 13 1.41 22.70 2.73
C ARG A 13 1.20 22.61 4.24
N ILE A 14 -0.02 22.39 4.73
CA ILE A 14 -0.33 22.64 6.16
C ILE A 14 -0.22 21.39 7.08
N ARG A 15 0.07 20.18 6.58
CA ARG A 15 0.29 18.99 7.44
C ARG A 15 1.60 18.24 7.21
N LEU A 16 2.67 18.96 6.89
CA LEU A 16 4.03 18.45 7.14
C LEU A 16 4.51 19.05 8.46
N GLY A 17 4.67 18.22 9.49
CA GLY A 17 5.19 18.67 10.78
C GLY A 17 6.45 19.53 10.59
N ARG A 18 6.54 20.65 11.32
CA ARG A 18 7.65 21.63 11.29
C ARG A 18 9.09 21.04 11.18
N PRO A 19 9.44 19.85 11.72
CA PRO A 19 10.77 19.26 11.52
C PRO A 19 11.01 18.65 10.12
N VAL A 20 9.99 18.19 9.40
CA VAL A 20 10.14 17.53 8.08
C VAL A 20 10.44 18.55 6.99
N GLY A 21 9.78 19.72 7.02
CA GLY A 21 10.03 20.80 6.06
C GLY A 21 11.44 21.41 6.16
N ARG A 22 12.02 21.49 7.36
CA ARG A 22 13.39 22.01 7.57
C ARG A 22 14.47 21.10 6.99
N ARG A 23 14.35 19.79 7.19
CA ARG A 23 15.30 18.80 6.62
C ARG A 23 15.21 18.77 5.09
N PHE A 24 14.00 18.82 4.56
CA PHE A 24 13.76 18.91 3.11
C PHE A 24 14.44 20.13 2.47
N LEU A 25 14.30 21.31 3.08
CA LEU A 25 14.91 22.54 2.56
C LEU A 25 16.45 22.51 2.65
N PHE A 26 16.98 21.93 3.72
CA PHE A 26 18.43 21.77 3.90
C PHE A 26 19.03 20.84 2.84
N GLU A 27 18.42 19.69 2.58
CA GLU A 27 18.87 18.76 1.53
C GLU A 27 18.78 19.38 0.13
N TRP A 28 17.74 20.16 -0.14
CA TRP A 28 17.60 20.94 -1.37
C TRP A 28 18.74 21.95 -1.54
N LEU A 29 19.09 22.68 -0.46
CA LEU A 29 20.23 23.59 -0.43
C LEU A 29 21.55 22.86 -0.69
N CYS A 30 21.78 21.70 -0.05
CA CYS A 30 22.99 20.91 -0.26
C CYS A 30 23.14 20.45 -1.72
N ILE A 31 22.06 19.98 -2.34
CA ILE A 31 22.05 19.57 -3.75
C ILE A 31 22.27 20.78 -4.66
N GLY A 32 21.69 21.94 -4.33
CA GLY A 32 21.98 23.19 -5.02
C GLY A 32 23.46 23.59 -4.93
N CYS A 33 24.07 23.52 -3.75
CA CYS A 33 25.50 23.76 -3.56
C CYS A 33 26.37 22.78 -4.36
N LEU A 34 25.99 21.50 -4.42
CA LEU A 34 26.66 20.51 -5.26
C LEU A 34 26.59 20.92 -6.74
N GLY A 35 25.43 21.32 -7.23
CA GLY A 35 25.25 21.82 -8.60
C GLY A 35 26.15 23.03 -8.89
N ILE A 36 26.21 24.00 -7.98
CA ILE A 36 27.09 25.18 -8.10
C ILE A 36 28.56 24.75 -8.17
N LEU A 37 28.99 23.80 -7.31
CA LEU A 37 30.37 23.32 -7.27
C LEU A 37 30.75 22.57 -8.56
N VAL A 38 29.84 21.75 -9.10
CA VAL A 38 30.03 21.06 -10.39
C VAL A 38 30.16 22.07 -11.53
N ILE A 39 29.31 23.09 -11.56
CA ILE A 39 29.38 24.15 -12.59
C ILE A 39 30.69 24.94 -12.44
N LEU A 40 31.08 25.32 -11.22
CA LEU A 40 32.33 26.02 -10.94
C LEU A 40 33.55 25.23 -11.41
N ALA A 41 33.58 23.93 -11.09
CA ALA A 41 34.65 23.03 -11.50
C ALA A 41 34.70 22.81 -13.02
N GLY A 42 33.55 22.85 -13.70
CA GLY A 42 33.48 22.79 -15.17
C GLY A 42 33.82 24.11 -15.88
N SER A 43 33.50 25.25 -15.28
CA SER A 43 33.70 26.57 -15.90
C SER A 43 35.10 27.14 -15.69
N LEU A 44 35.73 26.86 -14.53
CA LEU A 44 37.09 27.31 -14.20
C LEU A 44 38.11 26.18 -14.29
N GLY A 45 37.67 24.92 -14.19
CA GLY A 45 38.55 23.76 -14.31
C GLY A 45 38.54 23.16 -15.72
N ARG A 46 39.40 22.15 -15.94
CA ARG A 46 39.52 21.42 -17.21
C ARG A 46 38.68 20.13 -17.27
N LEU A 47 37.88 19.85 -16.24
CA LEU A 47 37.12 18.60 -16.10
C LEU A 47 36.16 18.33 -17.27
N THR A 48 35.54 19.37 -17.81
CA THR A 48 34.59 19.28 -18.93
C THR A 48 35.20 19.59 -20.29
N ALA A 49 36.51 19.87 -20.36
CA ALA A 49 37.17 20.35 -21.58
C ALA A 49 37.01 19.39 -22.76
N SER A 50 37.15 18.08 -22.54
CA SER A 50 37.02 17.08 -23.61
C SER A 50 35.63 17.07 -24.24
N VAL A 51 34.58 17.20 -23.41
CA VAL A 51 33.19 17.25 -23.90
C VAL A 51 32.92 18.60 -24.56
N ASP A 52 33.49 19.67 -24.03
CA ASP A 52 33.37 21.02 -24.61
C ASP A 52 33.94 21.07 -26.04
N HIS A 53 35.14 20.51 -26.23
CA HIS A 53 35.78 20.40 -27.53
C HIS A 53 34.92 19.59 -28.52
N LEU A 54 34.26 18.52 -28.05
CA LEU A 54 33.38 17.71 -28.89
C LEU A 54 32.15 18.51 -29.36
N VAL A 55 31.54 19.31 -28.48
CA VAL A 55 30.41 20.19 -28.83
C VAL A 55 30.88 21.29 -29.79
N TYR A 56 32.03 21.92 -29.51
CA TYR A 56 32.63 22.94 -30.35
C TYR A 56 32.89 22.45 -31.78
N ASP A 57 33.58 21.31 -31.90
CA ASP A 57 33.89 20.69 -33.19
C ASP A 57 32.61 20.32 -33.95
N GLY A 58 31.59 19.83 -33.22
CA GLY A 58 30.27 19.56 -33.77
C GLY A 58 29.64 20.78 -34.41
N PHE A 59 29.70 21.95 -33.75
CA PHE A 59 29.18 23.20 -34.31
C PHE A 59 29.97 23.66 -35.55
N LEU A 60 31.31 23.57 -35.54
CA LEU A 60 32.10 23.93 -36.72
C LEU A 60 31.78 23.04 -37.93
N ARG A 61 31.56 21.74 -37.73
CA ARG A 61 31.20 20.81 -38.82
C ARG A 61 29.84 21.11 -39.47
N LEU A 62 28.91 21.70 -38.72
CA LEU A 62 27.55 21.98 -39.20
C LEU A 62 27.49 23.22 -40.11
N ARG A 63 28.51 24.10 -40.08
CA ARG A 63 28.51 25.36 -40.84
C ARG A 63 29.65 25.40 -41.86
N ALA A 64 29.32 25.25 -43.13
CA ALA A 64 30.24 25.54 -44.22
C ALA A 64 30.41 27.05 -44.42
N GLN A 65 31.66 27.52 -44.39
CA GLN A 65 32.00 28.90 -44.73
C GLN A 65 32.82 28.96 -46.02
N PRO A 66 32.58 29.96 -46.89
CA PRO A 66 33.37 30.15 -48.09
C PRO A 66 34.79 30.57 -47.73
N VAL A 67 35.75 30.02 -48.48
CA VAL A 67 37.19 30.32 -48.39
C VAL A 67 37.52 31.64 -49.08
N LEU A 68 38.59 32.31 -48.64
CA LEU A 68 39.10 33.53 -49.27
C LEU A 68 39.55 33.28 -50.73
N PRO A 69 38.96 33.97 -51.74
CA PRO A 69 39.24 33.69 -53.17
C PRO A 69 40.63 34.17 -53.64
N ASP A 70 41.23 35.10 -52.91
CA ASP A 70 42.53 35.71 -53.21
C ASP A 70 43.72 34.88 -52.71
N VAL A 71 43.47 33.68 -52.20
CA VAL A 71 44.51 32.74 -51.77
C VAL A 71 44.66 31.63 -52.82
N ALA A 72 45.89 31.24 -53.11
CA ALA A 72 46.23 30.05 -53.87
C ALA A 72 47.31 29.25 -53.14
N VAL A 73 47.25 27.92 -53.23
CA VAL A 73 48.19 27.01 -52.58
C VAL A 73 49.05 26.30 -53.63
N VAL A 74 50.36 26.41 -53.50
CA VAL A 74 51.34 25.63 -54.27
C VAL A 74 51.78 24.45 -53.41
N GLU A 75 51.40 23.26 -53.83
CA GLU A 75 51.58 22.03 -53.08
C GLU A 75 52.92 21.38 -53.42
N ILE A 76 53.78 21.19 -52.42
CA ILE A 76 54.89 20.23 -52.49
C ILE A 76 54.26 18.85 -52.25
N ASP A 77 53.66 18.31 -53.31
CA ASP A 77 52.88 17.08 -53.34
C ASP A 77 53.72 15.86 -53.74
N ASN A 78 53.11 14.67 -53.69
CA ASN A 78 53.77 13.43 -54.08
C ASN A 78 54.18 13.44 -55.57
N ALA A 79 53.44 14.13 -56.44
CA ALA A 79 53.75 14.24 -57.86
C ALA A 79 55.04 15.05 -58.09
N SER A 80 55.24 16.11 -57.31
CA SER A 80 56.43 16.93 -57.34
C SER A 80 57.66 16.17 -56.86
N ILE A 81 57.53 15.39 -55.78
CA ILE A 81 58.61 14.51 -55.29
C ILE A 81 58.95 13.43 -56.33
N ALA A 82 57.95 12.85 -56.99
CA ALA A 82 58.18 11.86 -58.04
C ALA A 82 58.93 12.45 -59.25
N ARG A 83 58.68 13.72 -59.62
CA ARG A 83 59.30 14.38 -60.77
C ARG A 83 60.68 14.98 -60.47
N LEU A 84 60.84 15.59 -59.29
CA LEU A 84 62.05 16.36 -58.91
C LEU A 84 63.05 15.55 -58.08
N GLY A 85 62.64 14.36 -57.60
CA GLY A 85 63.48 13.48 -56.80
C GLY A 85 63.32 13.69 -55.30
N ARG A 86 64.29 13.19 -54.53
CA ARG A 86 64.21 13.09 -53.07
C ARG A 86 64.20 14.49 -52.41
N TRP A 87 63.25 14.70 -51.50
CA TRP A 87 63.16 15.87 -50.62
C TRP A 87 64.18 15.77 -49.46
N PRO A 88 64.78 16.88 -48.97
CA PRO A 88 64.65 18.27 -49.47
C PRO A 88 65.44 18.54 -50.76
N TRP A 89 64.93 19.43 -51.61
CA TRP A 89 65.57 19.79 -52.89
C TRP A 89 66.64 20.89 -52.74
N PRO A 90 67.57 21.05 -53.71
CA PRO A 90 68.57 22.12 -53.70
C PRO A 90 67.93 23.52 -53.75
N ARG A 91 68.57 24.53 -53.13
CA ARG A 91 68.02 25.92 -53.11
C ARG A 91 67.83 26.51 -54.50
N ALA A 92 68.63 26.09 -55.49
CA ALA A 92 68.45 26.46 -56.88
C ALA A 92 67.04 26.11 -57.42
N VAL A 93 66.47 24.97 -57.02
CA VAL A 93 65.11 24.55 -57.43
C VAL A 93 64.05 25.46 -56.80
N HIS A 94 64.23 25.81 -55.52
CA HIS A 94 63.36 26.75 -54.81
C HIS A 94 63.44 28.17 -55.42
N ALA A 95 64.62 28.61 -55.83
CA ALA A 95 64.84 29.90 -56.47
C ALA A 95 64.13 29.96 -57.84
N GLN A 96 64.30 28.92 -58.66
CA GLN A 96 63.62 28.81 -59.96
C GLN A 96 62.09 28.84 -59.82
N LEU A 97 61.52 28.15 -58.82
CA LEU A 97 60.08 28.24 -58.56
C LEU A 97 59.65 29.67 -58.27
N LEU A 98 60.35 30.37 -57.37
CA LEU A 98 60.02 31.75 -57.01
C LEU A 98 60.15 32.68 -58.22
N ASP A 99 61.15 32.49 -59.08
CA ASP A 99 61.30 33.23 -60.33
C ASP A 99 60.12 32.99 -61.29
N GLU A 100 59.65 31.74 -61.44
CA GLU A 100 58.46 31.42 -62.23
C GLU A 100 57.18 32.06 -61.64
N ILE A 101 57.00 31.99 -60.30
CA ILE A 101 55.87 32.63 -59.61
C ILE A 101 55.91 34.16 -59.81
N ALA A 102 57.09 34.78 -59.72
CA ALA A 102 57.26 36.22 -59.88
C ALA A 102 56.77 36.72 -61.26
N LYS A 103 56.89 35.92 -62.33
CA LYS A 103 56.37 36.26 -63.67
C LYS A 103 54.86 36.48 -63.69
N ALA A 104 54.11 35.83 -62.79
CA ALA A 104 52.66 35.99 -62.67
C ALA A 104 52.26 37.23 -61.86
N LYS A 105 53.20 37.89 -61.16
CA LYS A 105 52.97 39.05 -60.27
C LYS A 105 51.92 38.74 -59.19
N PRO A 106 52.20 37.82 -58.25
CA PRO A 106 51.34 37.59 -57.10
C PRO A 106 51.33 38.82 -56.18
N ALA A 107 50.34 38.91 -55.29
CA ALA A 107 50.28 39.97 -54.29
C ALA A 107 51.33 39.78 -53.18
N ALA A 108 51.54 38.53 -52.77
CA ALA A 108 52.56 38.11 -51.81
C ALA A 108 52.83 36.61 -51.96
N VAL A 109 53.98 36.15 -51.48
CA VAL A 109 54.33 34.73 -51.39
C VAL A 109 54.58 34.39 -49.93
N VAL A 110 53.94 33.33 -49.43
CA VAL A 110 54.28 32.74 -48.14
C VAL A 110 54.97 31.42 -48.44
N TYR A 111 56.20 31.27 -47.98
CA TYR A 111 56.96 30.06 -48.22
C TYR A 111 57.13 29.26 -46.93
N ASP A 112 56.21 28.34 -46.68
CA ASP A 112 56.19 27.46 -45.50
C ASP A 112 57.18 26.30 -45.65
N VAL A 113 58.47 26.63 -45.70
CA VAL A 113 59.60 25.70 -45.65
C VAL A 113 60.69 26.30 -44.78
N LEU A 114 61.21 25.52 -43.83
CA LEU A 114 62.27 25.93 -42.92
C LEU A 114 63.64 25.88 -43.62
N PHE A 115 64.24 27.05 -43.82
CA PHE A 115 65.56 27.22 -44.42
C PHE A 115 66.64 27.52 -43.37
N THR A 116 66.80 26.64 -42.39
CA THR A 116 67.62 26.86 -41.18
C THR A 116 69.07 26.42 -41.30
N GLU A 117 69.41 25.63 -42.33
CA GLU A 117 70.76 25.14 -42.60
C GLU A 117 71.37 25.82 -43.83
N PRO A 118 72.67 26.18 -43.79
CA PRO A 118 73.34 26.87 -44.89
C PRO A 118 73.57 25.94 -46.08
N ALA A 119 73.40 26.47 -47.29
CA ALA A 119 73.58 25.76 -48.55
C ALA A 119 74.28 26.64 -49.61
N PRO A 120 74.98 26.05 -50.60
CA PRO A 120 75.76 26.81 -51.59
C PRO A 120 74.95 27.84 -52.39
N ASP A 121 73.68 27.53 -52.64
CA ASP A 121 72.77 28.29 -53.50
C ASP A 121 71.91 29.31 -52.72
N ASP A 122 72.18 29.56 -51.43
CA ASP A 122 71.36 30.47 -50.60
C ASP A 122 71.34 31.91 -51.15
N ALA A 123 72.44 32.39 -51.74
CA ALA A 123 72.48 33.70 -52.37
C ALA A 123 71.61 33.79 -53.63
N GLN A 124 71.45 32.68 -54.37
CA GLN A 124 70.52 32.64 -55.51
C GLN A 124 69.08 32.68 -55.01
N LEU A 125 68.74 31.88 -54.00
CA LEU A 125 67.41 31.87 -53.41
C LEU A 125 67.06 33.22 -52.77
N ALA A 126 68.00 33.88 -52.07
CA ALA A 126 67.77 35.20 -51.48
C ALA A 126 67.40 36.27 -52.53
N ARG A 127 68.01 36.22 -53.72
CA ARG A 127 67.63 37.12 -54.83
C ARG A 127 66.20 36.85 -55.30
N ALA A 128 65.80 35.58 -55.42
CA ALA A 128 64.44 35.22 -55.81
C ALA A 128 63.41 35.59 -54.73
N VAL A 129 63.75 35.40 -53.45
CA VAL A 129 62.94 35.84 -52.28
C VAL A 129 62.74 37.35 -52.29
N ALA A 130 63.76 38.14 -52.62
CA ALA A 130 63.67 39.60 -52.68
C ALA A 130 62.88 40.13 -53.90
N ALA A 131 62.69 39.32 -54.95
CA ALA A 131 62.03 39.74 -56.19
C ALA A 131 60.51 39.93 -56.03
N THR A 132 59.90 39.27 -55.04
CA THR A 132 58.46 39.32 -54.73
C THR A 132 58.31 39.42 -53.21
N PRO A 133 57.27 40.09 -52.65
CA PRO A 133 57.07 40.16 -51.20
C PRO A 133 56.89 38.76 -50.58
N THR A 134 58.00 38.16 -50.15
CA THR A 134 58.06 36.76 -49.70
C THR A 134 58.22 36.71 -48.19
N TYR A 135 57.36 35.94 -47.52
CA TYR A 135 57.34 35.76 -46.08
C TYR A 135 57.87 34.37 -45.73
N LEU A 136 58.84 34.32 -44.80
CA LEU A 136 59.50 33.07 -44.41
C LEU A 136 59.19 32.70 -42.95
N PRO A 137 59.05 31.39 -42.66
CA PRO A 137 58.78 30.91 -41.32
C PRO A 137 60.00 31.01 -40.43
N ILE A 138 59.74 31.17 -39.13
CA ILE A 138 60.68 30.84 -38.06
C ILE A 138 60.11 29.67 -37.27
N LEU A 139 60.99 28.86 -36.69
CA LEU A 139 60.60 27.80 -35.77
C LEU A 139 60.98 28.22 -34.35
N LEU A 140 60.02 28.24 -33.43
CA LEU A 140 60.33 28.44 -32.02
C LEU A 140 60.51 27.07 -31.37
N SER A 141 61.67 26.86 -30.74
CA SER A 141 61.96 25.63 -30.00
C SER A 141 60.95 25.41 -28.88
N PRO A 142 60.67 24.15 -28.49
CA PRO A 142 59.93 23.87 -27.27
C PRO A 142 60.56 24.61 -26.09
N ALA A 143 59.74 25.03 -25.13
CA ALA A 143 60.23 25.70 -23.94
C ALA A 143 61.22 24.76 -23.22
N ASP A 144 62.40 25.28 -22.89
CA ASP A 144 63.41 24.54 -22.15
C ASP A 144 63.01 24.36 -20.67
N ALA A 145 63.89 23.75 -19.86
CA ALA A 145 63.63 23.55 -18.43
C ALA A 145 63.41 24.87 -17.64
N ASN A 146 63.86 26.00 -18.19
CA ASN A 146 63.69 27.33 -17.62
C ASN A 146 62.46 28.05 -18.21
N GLY A 147 61.74 27.41 -19.14
CA GLY A 147 60.60 27.98 -19.84
C GLY A 147 60.97 28.92 -20.98
N GLU A 148 62.26 29.01 -21.35
CA GLU A 148 62.72 29.84 -22.45
C GLU A 148 62.59 29.12 -23.79
N ARG A 149 62.11 29.84 -24.81
CA ARG A 149 62.08 29.36 -26.21
C ARG A 149 63.19 30.03 -26.99
N VAL A 150 63.72 29.34 -27.99
CA VAL A 150 64.72 29.90 -28.92
C VAL A 150 64.15 29.93 -30.33
N ALA A 151 64.18 31.10 -30.97
CA ALA A 151 63.77 31.28 -32.35
C ALA A 151 64.86 30.86 -33.34
N VAL A 152 64.59 29.83 -34.12
CA VAL A 152 65.42 29.39 -35.24
C VAL A 152 64.95 30.12 -36.50
N LYS A 153 65.77 31.06 -36.97
CA LYS A 153 65.51 31.88 -38.16
C LYS A 153 66.01 31.18 -39.42
N PRO A 154 65.52 31.58 -40.61
CA PRO A 154 66.18 31.25 -41.86
C PRO A 154 67.65 31.71 -41.85
N VAL A 155 68.52 31.00 -42.56
CA VAL A 155 69.92 31.40 -42.70
C VAL A 155 70.06 32.75 -43.37
N GLU A 156 71.07 33.53 -42.98
CA GLU A 156 71.49 34.69 -43.79
C GLU A 156 72.14 34.17 -45.08
N PRO A 157 71.80 34.69 -46.28
CA PRO A 157 71.13 35.96 -46.57
C PRO A 157 69.58 35.92 -46.72
N LEU A 158 68.92 34.78 -46.51
CA LEU A 158 67.47 34.62 -46.73
C LEU A 158 66.62 35.42 -45.75
N ALA A 159 67.00 35.42 -44.47
CA ALA A 159 66.27 36.16 -43.43
C ALA A 159 66.19 37.66 -43.73
N SER A 160 67.30 38.25 -44.19
CA SER A 160 67.36 39.66 -44.61
C SER A 160 66.61 39.96 -45.92
N ALA A 161 66.50 38.98 -46.82
CA ALA A 161 65.81 39.14 -48.10
C ALA A 161 64.27 39.03 -47.99
N ALA A 162 63.76 38.39 -46.93
CA ALA A 162 62.33 38.20 -46.72
C ALA A 162 61.62 39.53 -46.42
N ALA A 163 60.41 39.71 -46.97
CA ALA A 163 59.53 40.85 -46.68
C ALA A 163 59.00 40.83 -45.22
N GLY A 164 59.01 39.66 -44.58
CA GLY A 164 58.68 39.50 -43.18
C GLY A 164 58.93 38.08 -42.69
N LEU A 165 59.13 37.96 -41.38
CA LEU A 165 59.30 36.69 -40.69
C LEU A 165 58.14 36.47 -39.72
N GLY A 166 57.84 35.22 -39.39
CA GLY A 166 56.88 34.88 -38.35
C GLY A 166 56.81 33.40 -38.03
N HIS A 167 56.33 33.04 -36.84
CA HIS A 167 56.32 31.65 -36.39
C HIS A 167 55.22 30.84 -37.06
N ILE A 168 55.51 29.55 -37.28
CA ILE A 168 54.56 28.57 -37.80
C ILE A 168 54.10 27.56 -36.75
N ASN A 169 54.51 27.75 -35.49
CA ASN A 169 54.10 26.87 -34.40
C ASN A 169 52.58 26.71 -34.34
N LEU A 170 52.15 25.45 -34.32
CA LEU A 170 50.76 25.06 -34.11
C LEU A 170 50.71 24.29 -32.79
N GLU A 171 49.84 24.75 -31.88
CA GLU A 171 49.56 24.01 -30.67
C GLU A 171 48.54 22.92 -30.94
N VAL A 172 48.87 21.73 -30.46
CA VAL A 172 48.01 20.56 -30.51
C VAL A 172 47.36 20.42 -29.14
N ASP A 173 46.03 20.44 -29.08
CA ASP A 173 45.31 20.22 -27.83
C ASP A 173 45.61 18.82 -27.27
N ALA A 174 45.25 18.56 -26.01
CA ALA A 174 45.51 17.27 -25.35
C ALA A 174 44.91 16.05 -26.07
N ASP A 175 43.93 16.26 -26.96
CA ASP A 175 43.31 15.24 -27.79
C ASP A 175 43.94 15.09 -29.19
N GLY A 176 45.05 15.78 -29.47
CA GLY A 176 45.74 15.67 -30.75
C GLY A 176 45.19 16.58 -31.85
N ILE A 177 44.26 17.50 -31.54
CA ILE A 177 43.58 18.34 -32.51
C ILE A 177 44.02 19.81 -32.39
N VAL A 178 44.29 20.45 -33.52
CA VAL A 178 44.62 21.88 -33.62
C VAL A 178 43.32 22.67 -33.75
N ARG A 179 42.98 23.48 -32.75
CA ARG A 179 41.79 24.35 -32.73
C ARG A 179 42.11 25.83 -32.67
N SER A 180 43.26 26.18 -32.11
CA SER A 180 43.66 27.55 -31.87
C SER A 180 45.07 27.82 -32.40
N VAL A 181 45.38 29.10 -32.54
CA VAL A 181 46.73 29.56 -32.86
C VAL A 181 47.07 30.74 -31.97
N ALA A 182 48.32 30.78 -31.48
CA ALA A 182 48.87 31.97 -30.84
C ALA A 182 49.18 33.00 -31.94
N LEU A 183 48.62 34.21 -31.82
CA LEU A 183 48.92 35.29 -32.77
C LEU A 183 50.34 35.83 -32.60
N PHE A 184 50.88 35.67 -31.39
CA PHE A 184 52.22 36.05 -31.01
C PHE A 184 52.77 35.01 -30.04
N GLU A 185 53.98 34.55 -30.31
CA GLU A 185 54.77 33.72 -29.41
C GLU A 185 56.13 34.39 -29.17
N GLY A 186 56.61 34.33 -27.92
CA GLY A 186 57.88 34.95 -27.54
C GLY A 186 59.01 33.94 -27.42
N ASP A 187 60.22 34.39 -27.72
CA ASP A 187 61.44 33.88 -27.08
C ASP A 187 61.78 34.76 -25.85
N ALA A 188 62.91 34.50 -25.19
CA ALA A 188 63.36 35.28 -24.02
C ALA A 188 63.59 36.78 -24.31
N HIS A 189 63.63 37.20 -25.58
CA HIS A 189 64.07 38.54 -26.00
C HIS A 189 63.05 39.29 -26.88
N MET A 190 62.20 38.58 -27.62
CA MET A 190 61.35 39.15 -28.67
C MET A 190 60.04 38.35 -28.84
N ARG A 191 58.93 39.06 -29.03
CA ARG A 191 57.66 38.47 -29.49
C ARG A 191 57.65 38.39 -31.00
N TRP A 192 57.55 37.18 -31.51
CA TRP A 192 57.41 36.90 -32.92
C TRP A 192 55.92 36.83 -33.29
N PRO A 193 55.49 37.53 -34.35
CA PRO A 193 54.15 37.34 -34.89
C PRO A 193 54.01 35.96 -35.51
N GLN A 194 52.81 35.40 -35.51
CA GLN A 194 52.50 34.25 -36.35
C GLN A 194 52.69 34.65 -37.83
N LEU A 195 53.17 33.73 -38.67
CA LEU A 195 53.56 34.03 -40.06
C LEU A 195 52.47 34.78 -40.87
N MET A 196 51.20 34.40 -40.70
CA MET A 196 50.05 35.04 -41.36
C MET A 196 49.72 36.41 -40.80
N VAL A 197 50.08 36.69 -39.53
CA VAL A 197 49.97 38.04 -38.95
C VAL A 197 50.91 39.01 -39.67
N SER A 198 52.11 38.58 -40.06
CA SER A 198 53.04 39.40 -40.85
C SER A 198 52.48 39.74 -42.23
N VAL A 199 51.81 38.78 -42.89
CA VAL A 199 51.10 39.00 -44.16
C VAL A 199 49.91 39.94 -43.97
N TRP A 200 49.07 39.68 -42.95
CA TRP A 200 47.91 40.50 -42.62
C TRP A 200 48.29 41.97 -42.32
N ARG A 201 49.38 42.20 -41.57
CA ARG A 201 49.92 43.55 -41.31
C ARG A 201 50.29 44.26 -42.61
N ALA A 202 50.88 43.55 -43.57
CA ALA A 202 51.22 44.12 -44.87
C ALA A 202 49.99 44.42 -45.73
N ILE A 203 48.93 43.62 -45.63
CA ILE A 203 47.62 43.90 -46.25
C ILE A 203 47.01 45.16 -45.63
N LYS A 204 46.94 45.24 -44.29
CA LYS A 204 46.39 46.39 -43.55
C LYS A 204 47.18 47.67 -43.82
N GLY A 205 48.52 47.57 -43.88
CA GLY A 205 49.43 48.67 -44.21
C GLY A 205 49.45 49.06 -45.68
N GLY A 206 48.69 48.40 -46.56
CA GLY A 206 48.59 48.70 -47.98
C GLY A 206 49.80 48.28 -48.83
N MET A 207 50.77 47.58 -48.24
CA MET A 207 51.94 47.02 -48.94
C MET A 207 51.54 45.84 -49.84
N VAL A 208 50.54 45.05 -49.41
CA VAL A 208 49.94 43.94 -50.19
C VAL A 208 48.51 44.32 -50.54
N LYS A 209 48.15 44.32 -51.83
CA LYS A 209 46.80 44.66 -52.31
C LYS A 209 46.06 43.40 -52.75
N LEU A 210 44.89 43.18 -52.16
CA LEU A 210 43.97 42.09 -52.52
C LEU A 210 43.11 42.48 -53.72
N ALA A 211 42.80 41.51 -54.60
CA ALA A 211 41.94 41.72 -55.76
C ALA A 211 40.46 41.83 -55.35
N HIS A 212 40.05 41.08 -54.33
CA HIS A 212 38.75 41.17 -53.69
C HIS A 212 38.96 41.67 -52.26
N PRO A 213 38.96 43.00 -52.03
CA PRO A 213 39.03 43.52 -50.67
C PRO A 213 37.77 43.07 -49.92
N ALA A 214 37.88 41.96 -49.19
CA ALA A 214 37.01 41.71 -48.06
C ALA A 214 37.08 42.96 -47.17
N SER A 215 36.01 43.26 -46.43
CA SER A 215 36.06 44.27 -45.37
C SER A 215 37.16 43.86 -44.38
N VAL A 216 38.39 44.30 -44.63
CA VAL A 216 39.56 43.98 -43.81
C VAL A 216 39.17 44.44 -42.42
N ALA A 217 39.06 43.50 -41.50
CA ALA A 217 38.53 43.80 -40.18
C ALA A 217 39.40 44.89 -39.54
N ALA A 218 38.73 45.90 -38.99
CA ALA A 218 39.35 47.17 -38.60
C ALA A 218 40.49 46.97 -37.58
N ASP A 219 40.42 45.95 -36.73
CA ASP A 219 41.51 45.57 -35.82
C ASP A 219 41.44 44.08 -35.47
N VAL A 220 42.54 43.33 -35.73
CA VAL A 220 42.90 42.22 -34.84
C VAL A 220 43.38 42.89 -33.56
N PRO A 221 42.79 42.61 -32.39
CA PRO A 221 43.17 43.29 -31.17
C PRO A 221 44.67 43.13 -30.96
N ASP A 222 45.40 44.23 -31.10
CA ASP A 222 46.80 44.35 -30.73
C ASP A 222 46.82 44.24 -29.21
N ARG A 223 46.74 43.01 -28.69
CA ARG A 223 46.86 42.71 -27.25
C ARG A 223 48.34 42.82 -26.86
N THR A 224 48.92 43.99 -27.15
CA THR A 224 50.33 44.36 -26.98
C THR A 224 50.65 44.86 -25.58
N SER A 225 49.87 44.47 -24.56
CA SER A 225 50.30 44.70 -23.18
C SER A 225 51.47 43.76 -22.86
N ILE A 226 52.65 44.33 -22.79
CA ILE A 226 53.94 43.73 -22.36
C ILE A 226 53.86 43.14 -20.93
N ALA A 227 52.78 43.43 -20.19
CA ALA A 227 52.52 42.90 -18.85
C ALA A 227 51.56 41.71 -18.88
N GLY A 228 52.06 40.51 -19.18
CA GLY A 228 51.30 39.28 -19.00
C GLY A 228 51.78 38.14 -19.89
N ASN A 229 51.99 36.97 -19.29
CA ASN A 229 52.35 35.69 -19.92
C ASN A 229 51.27 35.13 -20.88
N ASP A 230 50.21 35.88 -21.19
CA ASP A 230 49.16 35.42 -22.08
C ASP A 230 49.56 35.68 -23.54
N GLU A 231 50.06 34.63 -24.20
CA GLU A 231 50.04 34.51 -25.65
C GLU A 231 48.59 34.74 -26.12
N ALA A 232 48.34 35.79 -26.91
CA ALA A 232 46.99 36.10 -27.39
C ALA A 232 46.53 35.02 -28.37
N ARG A 233 45.74 34.07 -27.87
CA ARG A 233 45.24 32.90 -28.61
C ARG A 233 43.88 33.18 -29.21
N VAL A 234 43.67 32.67 -30.41
CA VAL A 234 42.41 32.78 -31.14
C VAL A 234 42.00 31.41 -31.66
N LEU A 235 40.71 31.08 -31.56
CA LEU A 235 40.16 29.86 -32.13
C LEU A 235 39.93 30.03 -33.63
N ILE A 236 40.40 29.05 -34.41
CA ILE A 236 40.30 29.06 -35.87
C ILE A 236 38.93 28.50 -36.28
N PRO A 237 38.10 29.26 -37.03
CA PRO A 237 36.82 28.81 -37.55
C PRO A 237 36.97 27.81 -38.70
N PHE A 238 37.48 26.62 -38.42
CA PHE A 238 37.67 25.58 -39.44
C PHE A 238 36.36 25.26 -40.16
N SER A 239 36.40 25.33 -41.49
CA SER A 239 35.27 25.05 -42.37
C SER A 239 35.43 23.66 -43.00
N PRO A 240 34.33 22.91 -43.25
CA PRO A 240 34.34 21.74 -44.13
C PRO A 240 34.90 22.01 -45.54
N LEU A 241 35.05 23.27 -45.95
CA LEU A 241 35.67 23.69 -47.22
C LEU A 241 37.16 24.04 -47.09
N ALA A 242 37.81 23.73 -45.97
CA ALA A 242 39.20 24.14 -45.67
C ALA A 242 40.27 23.67 -46.69
N GLN A 243 39.98 22.67 -47.54
CA GLN A 243 40.90 22.19 -48.60
C GLN A 243 40.48 22.64 -50.02
N THR A 244 39.48 23.51 -50.17
CA THR A 244 38.96 23.91 -51.50
C THR A 244 39.61 25.18 -52.04
N TYR A 245 40.70 25.66 -51.42
CA TYR A 245 41.51 26.73 -52.00
C TYR A 245 42.03 26.30 -53.39
N PRO A 246 42.14 27.23 -54.36
CA PRO A 246 42.81 26.96 -55.64
C PRO A 246 44.21 26.39 -55.38
N LYS A 247 44.47 25.18 -55.90
CA LYS A 247 45.71 24.46 -55.63
C LYS A 247 46.41 24.02 -56.90
N VAL A 248 47.73 24.11 -56.90
CA VAL A 248 48.60 23.74 -58.02
C VAL A 248 49.83 23.00 -57.50
N SER A 249 50.33 22.04 -58.27
CA SER A 249 51.53 21.27 -57.91
C SER A 249 52.80 22.11 -58.09
N PHE A 250 53.75 22.02 -57.15
CA PHE A 250 55.05 22.69 -57.22
C PHE A 250 55.76 22.41 -58.56
N ALA A 251 55.80 21.15 -58.97
CA ALA A 251 56.42 20.74 -60.22
C ALA A 251 55.75 21.35 -61.46
N SER A 252 54.43 21.55 -61.44
CA SER A 252 53.69 22.18 -62.55
C SER A 252 53.99 23.67 -62.66
N VAL A 253 54.15 24.36 -61.53
CA VAL A 253 54.55 25.77 -61.52
C VAL A 253 55.97 25.92 -62.07
N LEU A 254 56.90 25.06 -61.62
CA LEU A 254 58.28 25.06 -62.09
C LEU A 254 58.40 24.78 -63.60
N ALA A 255 57.52 23.95 -64.14
CA ALA A 255 57.46 23.65 -65.57
C ALA A 255 56.79 24.76 -66.41
N GLY A 256 56.13 25.74 -65.78
CA GLY A 256 55.37 26.78 -66.46
C GLY A 256 54.00 26.33 -66.98
N ASP A 257 53.49 25.18 -66.52
CA ASP A 257 52.24 24.56 -66.98
C ASP A 257 50.98 25.21 -66.35
N VAL A 258 51.17 26.14 -65.41
CA VAL A 258 50.08 26.74 -64.63
C VAL A 258 49.59 28.04 -65.28
N PRO A 259 48.27 28.21 -65.51
CA PRO A 259 47.71 29.47 -65.99
C PRO A 259 48.04 30.64 -65.06
N ARG A 260 48.56 31.75 -65.62
CA ARG A 260 48.99 32.91 -64.83
C ARG A 260 47.89 33.51 -63.96
N ASP A 261 46.64 33.41 -64.39
CA ASP A 261 45.48 33.93 -63.65
C ASP A 261 45.21 33.18 -62.33
N MET A 262 45.75 31.97 -62.15
CA MET A 262 45.67 31.26 -60.88
C MET A 262 46.55 31.88 -59.78
N LEU A 263 47.63 32.59 -60.15
CA LEU A 263 48.61 33.16 -59.22
C LEU A 263 48.60 34.69 -59.20
N ARG A 264 48.18 35.33 -60.30
CA ARG A 264 48.21 36.78 -60.48
C ARG A 264 47.37 37.50 -59.42
N GLY A 265 47.98 38.44 -58.70
CA GLY A 265 47.31 39.23 -57.66
C GLY A 265 46.82 38.42 -56.45
N LYS A 266 47.20 37.15 -56.34
CA LYS A 266 46.84 36.28 -55.21
C LYS A 266 47.96 36.22 -54.18
N ILE A 267 47.61 35.85 -52.96
CA ILE A 267 48.57 35.42 -51.95
C ILE A 267 48.85 33.94 -52.18
N VAL A 268 50.09 33.63 -52.55
CA VAL A 268 50.51 32.28 -52.91
C VAL A 268 51.18 31.63 -51.70
N LEU A 269 50.55 30.62 -51.11
CA LEU A 269 51.12 29.82 -50.01
C LEU A 269 51.78 28.59 -50.59
N ILE A 270 53.07 28.42 -50.34
CA ILE A 270 53.86 27.26 -50.78
C ILE A 270 54.16 26.42 -49.54
N GLY A 271 53.83 25.13 -49.55
CA GLY A 271 54.10 24.27 -48.40
C GLY A 271 53.93 22.79 -48.69
N VAL A 272 54.26 21.98 -47.68
CA VAL A 272 54.33 20.52 -47.80
C VAL A 272 52.94 19.89 -47.72
N THR A 273 52.59 19.06 -48.70
CA THR A 273 51.32 18.29 -48.69
C THR A 273 51.50 16.81 -48.99
N ALA A 274 52.69 16.43 -49.49
CA ALA A 274 53.11 15.07 -49.73
C ALA A 274 52.97 14.18 -48.49
N SER A 275 52.59 12.93 -48.73
CA SER A 275 52.41 11.96 -47.66
C SER A 275 53.77 11.45 -47.19
N GLY A 276 54.05 11.51 -45.89
CA GLY A 276 55.30 11.01 -45.30
C GLY A 276 56.33 12.08 -44.89
N LEU A 277 56.06 13.37 -45.16
CA LEU A 277 56.89 14.49 -44.71
C LEU A 277 56.42 15.13 -43.38
N TYR A 278 55.57 14.41 -42.62
CA TYR A 278 55.11 14.71 -41.25
C TYR A 278 54.49 16.09 -40.95
N ASP A 279 54.12 16.89 -41.96
CA ASP A 279 53.44 18.19 -41.78
C ASP A 279 51.91 18.08 -41.92
N ARG A 280 51.26 17.23 -41.11
CA ARG A 280 49.80 17.02 -41.14
C ARG A 280 49.22 16.96 -39.73
N PHE A 281 48.15 17.71 -39.49
CA PHE A 281 47.53 17.86 -38.18
C PHE A 281 46.05 17.50 -38.22
N SER A 282 45.54 16.93 -37.13
CA SER A 282 44.10 16.77 -36.96
C SER A 282 43.47 18.12 -36.62
N THR A 283 42.36 18.42 -37.24
CA THR A 283 41.55 19.65 -37.05
C THR A 283 40.10 19.25 -36.76
N PRO A 284 39.26 20.15 -36.21
CA PRO A 284 37.85 19.88 -35.93
C PRO A 284 37.07 19.25 -37.08
N VAL A 285 37.45 19.52 -38.32
CA VAL A 285 36.81 19.03 -39.56
C VAL A 285 37.50 17.82 -40.20
N SER A 286 38.59 17.33 -39.62
CA SER A 286 39.38 16.21 -40.16
C SER A 286 38.62 14.89 -40.29
N GLY A 287 37.53 14.69 -39.54
CA GLY A 287 36.72 13.46 -39.62
C GLY A 287 36.19 13.12 -41.02
N ARG A 288 35.94 14.12 -41.89
CA ARG A 288 35.55 13.91 -43.30
C ARG A 288 36.71 14.00 -44.30
N LEU A 289 37.76 14.77 -43.97
CA LEU A 289 38.81 15.18 -44.91
C LEU A 289 40.18 14.53 -44.65
N GLY A 290 40.31 13.79 -43.55
CA GLY A 290 41.60 13.38 -43.00
C GLY A 290 42.39 14.53 -42.38
N PRO A 291 43.59 14.26 -41.84
CA PRO A 291 44.49 15.28 -41.31
C PRO A 291 44.82 16.35 -42.35
N LEU A 292 44.78 17.63 -41.96
CA LEU A 292 45.05 18.77 -42.82
C LEU A 292 46.57 19.03 -42.88
N PRO A 293 47.16 19.27 -44.07
CA PRO A 293 48.54 19.75 -44.15
C PRO A 293 48.72 21.14 -43.52
N GLY A 294 49.89 21.43 -42.95
CA GLY A 294 50.19 22.68 -42.23
C GLY A 294 49.88 23.94 -43.05
N VAL A 295 50.26 23.93 -44.34
CA VAL A 295 49.99 25.03 -45.28
C VAL A 295 48.49 25.39 -45.40
N TYR A 296 47.59 24.41 -45.30
CA TYR A 296 46.14 24.68 -45.32
C TYR A 296 45.64 25.25 -44.00
N ILE A 297 46.26 24.88 -42.87
CA ILE A 297 45.96 25.51 -41.58
C ILE A 297 46.38 26.98 -41.64
N HIS A 298 47.56 27.29 -42.17
CA HIS A 298 47.99 28.68 -42.39
C HIS A 298 47.07 29.45 -43.35
N ALA A 299 46.57 28.82 -44.42
CA ALA A 299 45.56 29.43 -45.29
C ALA A 299 44.27 29.79 -44.52
N ASN A 300 43.79 28.91 -43.64
CA ASN A 300 42.63 29.18 -42.78
C ASN A 300 42.93 30.28 -41.74
N VAL A 301 44.14 30.32 -41.17
CA VAL A 301 44.55 31.39 -40.25
C VAL A 301 44.55 32.75 -40.97
N LEU A 302 45.14 32.82 -42.18
CA LEU A 302 45.12 34.05 -42.97
C LEU A 302 43.70 34.50 -43.32
N ASP A 303 42.86 33.57 -43.76
CA ASP A 303 41.44 33.80 -44.04
C ASP A 303 40.74 34.39 -42.80
N THR A 304 40.98 33.79 -41.63
CA THR A 304 40.44 34.23 -40.34
C THR A 304 40.84 35.66 -40.00
N LEU A 305 42.11 36.02 -40.20
CA LEU A 305 42.65 37.35 -39.91
C LEU A 305 42.14 38.41 -40.90
N VAL A 306 42.12 38.10 -42.19
CA VAL A 306 41.67 39.02 -43.25
C VAL A 306 40.17 39.29 -43.15
N THR A 307 39.37 38.24 -42.90
CA THR A 307 37.90 38.36 -42.80
C THR A 307 37.40 38.76 -41.40
N GLY A 308 38.30 38.82 -40.41
CA GLY A 308 37.99 39.09 -39.01
C GLY A 308 37.12 38.03 -38.33
N ARG A 309 37.11 36.80 -38.85
CA ARG A 309 36.23 35.71 -38.38
C ARG A 309 36.78 34.94 -37.17
N ALA A 310 37.81 35.49 -36.53
CA ALA A 310 38.36 34.99 -35.26
C ALA A 310 37.24 34.68 -34.25
N ILE A 311 37.34 33.52 -33.60
CA ILE A 311 36.42 33.14 -32.52
C ILE A 311 37.12 33.40 -31.19
N ASP A 312 36.47 34.19 -30.34
CA ASP A 312 36.97 34.51 -29.00
C ASP A 312 36.29 33.61 -27.94
N PRO A 313 37.05 32.90 -27.11
CA PRO A 313 36.49 32.18 -25.97
C PRO A 313 36.00 33.17 -24.90
N VAL A 314 34.80 32.94 -24.39
CA VAL A 314 34.24 33.73 -23.28
C VAL A 314 34.97 33.38 -21.99
N ASN A 315 35.25 34.40 -21.16
CA ASN A 315 35.88 34.22 -19.86
C ASN A 315 35.09 33.22 -18.98
N GLY A 316 35.81 32.30 -18.32
CA GLY A 316 35.23 31.27 -17.45
C GLY A 316 34.33 31.79 -16.34
N LEU A 317 34.54 33.02 -15.84
CA LEU A 317 33.64 33.66 -14.86
C LEU A 317 32.27 33.99 -15.44
N TRP A 318 32.21 34.42 -16.72
CA TRP A 318 30.94 34.65 -17.41
C TRP A 318 30.24 33.34 -17.75
N VAL A 319 31.00 32.32 -18.16
CA VAL A 319 30.47 30.96 -18.36
C VAL A 319 29.84 30.44 -17.07
N PHE A 320 30.52 30.62 -15.93
CA PHE A 320 30.02 30.27 -14.60
C PHE A 320 28.70 31.00 -14.28
N ALA A 321 28.69 32.33 -14.38
CA ALA A 321 27.55 33.16 -14.02
C ALA A 321 26.29 32.82 -14.84
N VAL A 322 26.45 32.67 -16.17
CA VAL A 322 25.34 32.31 -17.06
C VAL A 322 24.84 30.88 -16.79
N SER A 323 25.74 29.94 -16.48
CA SER A 323 25.40 28.56 -16.16
C SER A 323 24.60 28.39 -14.86
N LEU A 324 24.66 29.35 -13.93
CA LEU A 324 23.86 29.34 -12.71
C LEU A 324 22.37 29.62 -12.94
N VAL A 325 22.02 30.36 -14.00
CA VAL A 325 20.63 30.71 -14.32
C VAL A 325 19.76 29.46 -14.54
N PRO A 326 20.09 28.53 -15.45
CA PRO A 326 19.28 27.32 -15.63
C PRO A 326 19.29 26.42 -14.38
N LEU A 327 20.37 26.39 -13.60
CA LEU A 327 20.40 25.65 -12.33
C LEU A 327 19.39 26.22 -11.32
N GLY A 328 19.31 27.55 -11.19
CA GLY A 328 18.32 28.21 -10.33
C GLY A 328 16.89 27.92 -10.78
N VAL A 329 16.62 27.97 -12.09
CA VAL A 329 15.31 27.60 -12.65
C VAL A 329 14.97 26.13 -12.38
N LEU A 330 15.94 25.22 -12.53
CA LEU A 330 15.75 23.81 -12.21
C LEU A 330 15.40 23.63 -10.73
N LEU A 331 16.21 24.17 -9.82
CA LEU A 331 16.01 24.06 -8.37
C LEU A 331 14.64 24.59 -7.93
N ALA A 332 14.19 25.72 -8.49
CA ALA A 332 12.85 26.26 -8.23
C ALA A 332 11.75 25.34 -8.77
N GLY A 333 11.89 24.85 -10.01
CA GLY A 333 10.93 23.92 -10.60
C GLY A 333 10.86 22.57 -9.86
N LEU A 334 11.96 22.10 -9.26
CA LEU A 334 12.00 20.87 -8.46
C LEU A 334 11.13 20.94 -7.18
N LEU A 335 10.82 22.15 -6.70
CA LEU A 335 9.94 22.37 -5.53
C LEU A 335 8.46 22.36 -5.89
N VAL A 336 8.10 22.63 -7.16
CA VAL A 336 6.71 22.86 -7.57
C VAL A 336 6.20 21.79 -8.56
N LEU A 337 7.09 21.24 -9.38
CA LEU A 337 6.74 20.38 -10.51
C LEU A 337 6.79 18.89 -10.16
N SER A 338 5.96 18.11 -10.85
CA SER A 338 5.99 16.65 -10.81
C SER A 338 7.27 16.10 -11.48
N PRO A 339 7.73 14.86 -11.15
CA PRO A 339 8.95 14.28 -11.70
C PRO A 339 9.08 14.36 -13.23
N LEU A 340 7.99 14.09 -13.94
CA LEU A 340 7.96 14.13 -15.41
C LEU A 340 8.11 15.56 -15.95
N ARG A 341 7.43 16.53 -15.32
CA ARG A 341 7.54 17.95 -15.71
C ARG A 341 8.94 18.50 -15.39
N SER A 342 9.54 18.10 -14.27
CA SER A 342 10.93 18.44 -13.94
C SER A 342 11.93 17.84 -14.93
N LEU A 343 11.71 16.61 -15.41
CA LEU A 343 12.54 16.00 -16.45
C LEU A 343 12.46 16.79 -17.76
N LEU A 344 11.24 17.08 -18.22
CA LEU A 344 11.02 17.83 -19.45
C LEU A 344 11.62 19.23 -19.36
N MET A 345 11.47 19.91 -18.24
CA MET A 345 12.12 21.20 -17.98
C MET A 345 13.65 21.07 -18.03
N THR A 346 14.23 20.02 -17.45
CA THR A 346 15.70 19.79 -17.50
C THR A 346 16.19 19.62 -18.93
N ILE A 347 15.48 18.83 -19.75
CA ILE A 347 15.79 18.64 -21.18
C ILE A 347 15.69 19.97 -21.93
N VAL A 348 14.63 20.74 -21.70
CA VAL A 348 14.44 22.07 -22.33
C VAL A 348 15.57 23.02 -21.93
N LEU A 349 15.96 23.07 -20.65
CA LEU A 349 17.07 23.92 -20.18
C LEU A 349 18.41 23.52 -20.83
N CYS A 350 18.68 22.22 -20.98
CA CYS A 350 19.88 21.75 -21.68
C CYS A 350 19.87 22.15 -23.17
N ALA A 351 18.73 21.98 -23.85
CA ALA A 351 18.57 22.39 -25.24
C ALA A 351 18.72 23.92 -25.42
N THR A 352 18.18 24.71 -24.49
CA THR A 352 18.33 26.17 -24.49
C THR A 352 19.79 26.59 -24.33
N MET A 353 20.57 25.90 -23.48
CA MET A 353 22.01 26.19 -23.33
C MET A 353 22.79 25.87 -24.61
N LEU A 354 22.50 24.73 -25.27
CA LEU A 354 23.09 24.39 -26.57
C LEU A 354 22.72 25.44 -27.64
N GLY A 355 21.45 25.84 -27.69
CA GLY A 355 20.96 26.86 -28.62
C GLY A 355 21.59 28.24 -28.39
N LEU A 356 21.76 28.66 -27.13
CA LEU A 356 22.41 29.92 -26.77
C LEU A 356 23.90 29.91 -27.18
N SER A 357 24.61 28.82 -26.89
CA SER A 357 26.01 28.65 -27.31
C SER A 357 26.15 28.70 -28.83
N ALA A 358 25.29 28.01 -29.58
CA ALA A 358 25.27 28.06 -31.03
C ALA A 358 24.95 29.47 -31.57
N ALA A 359 23.99 30.18 -30.97
CA ALA A 359 23.63 31.54 -31.35
C ALA A 359 24.78 32.53 -31.13
N LEU A 360 25.49 32.44 -29.99
CA LEU A 360 26.66 33.25 -29.70
C LEU A 360 27.82 32.96 -30.67
N LEU A 361 28.08 31.68 -30.95
CA LEU A 361 29.15 31.27 -31.86
C LEU A 361 28.87 31.74 -33.29
N TYR A 362 27.65 31.54 -33.80
CA TYR A 362 27.32 31.84 -35.19
C TYR A 362 26.99 33.31 -35.46
N GLY A 363 26.43 34.01 -34.47
CA GLY A 363 26.03 35.42 -34.59
C GLY A 363 27.10 36.39 -34.12
N MET A 364 27.68 36.16 -32.94
CA MET A 364 28.62 37.09 -32.29
C MET A 364 30.08 36.62 -32.34
N ARG A 365 30.37 35.43 -32.88
CA ARG A 365 31.72 34.83 -32.93
C ARG A 365 32.34 34.60 -31.54
N LEU A 366 31.47 34.41 -30.54
CA LEU A 366 31.88 34.13 -29.16
C LEU A 366 31.65 32.66 -28.84
N TRP A 367 32.68 31.96 -28.36
CA TRP A 367 32.53 30.60 -27.87
C TRP A 367 32.22 30.60 -26.36
N MET A 368 31.01 30.16 -26.01
CA MET A 368 30.59 29.92 -24.64
C MET A 368 30.24 28.45 -24.47
N SER A 369 30.98 27.74 -23.62
CA SER A 369 30.71 26.33 -23.34
C SER A 369 29.33 26.14 -22.70
N PRO A 370 28.44 25.31 -23.28
CA PRO A 370 27.16 24.95 -22.65
C PRO A 370 27.32 23.77 -21.65
N VAL A 371 28.49 23.10 -21.67
CA VAL A 371 28.71 21.82 -20.98
C VAL A 371 28.67 21.96 -19.46
N PRO A 372 29.28 22.96 -18.80
CA PRO A 372 29.20 23.12 -17.35
C PRO A 372 27.75 23.18 -16.84
N ALA A 373 26.90 23.96 -17.52
CA ALA A 373 25.47 24.05 -17.20
C ALA A 373 24.78 22.68 -17.35
N ILE A 374 24.97 22.01 -18.49
CA ILE A 374 24.32 20.71 -18.78
C ILE A 374 24.75 19.64 -17.77
N VAL A 375 26.04 19.55 -17.46
CA VAL A 375 26.56 18.58 -16.48
C VAL A 375 26.04 18.90 -15.08
N GLY A 376 25.98 20.18 -14.69
CA GLY A 376 25.38 20.61 -13.42
C GLY A 376 23.90 20.20 -13.30
N LEU A 377 23.11 20.43 -14.36
CA LEU A 377 21.69 20.04 -14.41
C LEU A 377 21.53 18.50 -14.35
N ALA A 378 22.34 17.77 -15.12
CA ALA A 378 22.33 16.31 -15.17
C ALA A 378 22.79 15.65 -13.86
N ALA A 379 23.65 16.31 -13.07
CA ALA A 379 24.02 15.84 -11.74
C ALA A 379 22.89 16.08 -10.72
N VAL A 380 22.27 17.25 -10.75
CA VAL A 380 21.28 17.67 -9.75
C VAL A 380 19.94 16.94 -9.90
N TYR A 381 19.43 16.79 -11.12
CA TYR A 381 18.09 16.23 -11.35
C TYR A 381 17.92 14.79 -10.81
N PRO A 382 18.78 13.81 -11.12
CA PRO A 382 18.63 12.44 -10.66
C PRO A 382 18.77 12.31 -9.14
N ILE A 383 19.73 13.02 -8.54
CA ILE A 383 19.97 13.00 -7.10
C ILE A 383 18.75 13.51 -6.34
N TRP A 384 18.17 14.63 -6.79
CA TRP A 384 16.95 15.15 -6.19
C TRP A 384 15.77 14.19 -6.34
N ASN A 385 15.59 13.61 -7.53
CA ASN A 385 14.47 12.72 -7.78
C ASN A 385 14.58 11.42 -6.97
N TRP A 386 15.80 10.86 -6.84
CA TRP A 386 16.09 9.74 -5.95
C TRP A 386 15.72 10.09 -4.51
N ARG A 387 16.21 11.23 -4.01
CA ARG A 387 15.97 11.62 -2.62
C ARG A 387 14.50 11.87 -2.33
N ARG A 388 13.78 12.51 -3.26
CA ARG A 388 12.33 12.69 -3.17
C ARG A 388 11.60 11.34 -3.11
N LEU A 389 11.98 10.39 -3.97
CA LEU A 389 11.38 9.05 -3.98
C LEU A 389 11.63 8.34 -2.64
N GLU A 390 12.85 8.39 -2.12
CA GLU A 390 13.21 7.80 -0.83
C GLU A 390 12.38 8.40 0.32
N MET A 391 12.20 9.72 0.36
CA MET A 391 11.34 10.38 1.35
C MET A 391 9.88 9.91 1.24
N THR A 392 9.31 9.89 0.03
CA THR A 392 7.94 9.41 -0.19
C THR A 392 7.78 7.95 0.24
N MET A 393 8.75 7.10 -0.07
CA MET A 393 8.75 5.69 0.33
C MET A 393 8.88 5.53 1.86
N SER A 394 9.72 6.33 2.51
CA SER A 394 9.86 6.29 3.97
C SER A 394 8.58 6.71 4.70
N TYR A 395 7.85 7.69 4.16
CA TYR A 395 6.56 8.13 4.68
C TYR A 395 5.51 7.04 4.54
N LEU A 396 5.37 6.46 3.33
CA LEU A 396 4.47 5.33 3.08
C LEU A 396 4.77 4.14 3.99
N ARG A 397 6.05 3.82 4.20
CA ARG A 397 6.47 2.74 5.11
C ARG A 397 6.01 3.00 6.55
N LYS A 398 6.20 4.22 7.06
CA LYS A 398 5.76 4.59 8.41
C LYS A 398 4.24 4.51 8.55
N GLU A 399 3.49 4.94 7.54
CA GLU A 399 2.03 4.90 7.59
C GLU A 399 1.51 3.45 7.53
N LEU A 400 2.12 2.59 6.70
CA LEU A 400 1.81 1.16 6.65
C LEU A 400 2.18 0.43 7.95
N GLN A 401 3.32 0.76 8.56
CA GLN A 401 3.70 0.22 9.88
C GLN A 401 2.73 0.67 10.96
N ARG A 402 2.31 1.94 10.95
CA ARG A 402 1.32 2.45 11.90
C ARG A 402 -0.01 1.70 11.80
N LEU A 403 -0.45 1.35 10.58
CA LEU A 403 -1.62 0.49 10.36
C LEU A 403 -1.38 -0.97 10.79
N ALA A 404 -0.15 -1.47 10.70
CA ALA A 404 0.20 -2.80 11.20
C ALA A 404 0.19 -2.84 12.75
N ASP A 405 0.67 -1.78 13.39
CA ASP A 405 0.83 -1.67 14.85
C ASP A 405 -0.48 -1.34 15.60
N GLU A 406 -1.58 -1.05 14.88
CA GLU A 406 -2.90 -0.91 15.52
C GLU A 406 -3.31 -2.22 16.23
N PRO A 407 -3.76 -2.14 17.51
CA PRO A 407 -3.98 -3.31 18.36
C PRO A 407 -4.94 -4.30 17.72
N HIS A 408 -4.57 -5.58 17.79
CA HIS A 408 -5.28 -6.68 17.15
C HIS A 408 -6.63 -6.87 17.85
N LEU A 409 -7.72 -6.45 17.20
CA LEU A 409 -9.09 -6.63 17.69
C LEU A 409 -9.64 -8.05 17.43
N LEU A 410 -8.91 -8.91 16.71
CA LEU A 410 -9.36 -10.23 16.27
C LEU A 410 -8.45 -11.36 16.82
N PRO A 411 -9.01 -12.51 17.19
CA PRO A 411 -8.25 -13.71 17.46
C PRO A 411 -7.75 -14.32 16.14
N GLU A 412 -6.45 -14.24 15.87
CA GLU A 412 -5.83 -14.90 14.73
C GLU A 412 -5.22 -16.25 15.14
N ALA A 413 -5.27 -17.22 14.22
CA ALA A 413 -4.47 -18.43 14.33
C ALA A 413 -2.96 -18.05 14.30
N PRO A 414 -2.09 -18.70 15.09
CA PRO A 414 -0.69 -18.33 15.20
C PRO A 414 0.01 -18.45 13.84
N GLN A 415 0.27 -17.32 13.19
CA GLN A 415 1.06 -17.28 11.97
C GLN A 415 2.55 -17.37 12.34
N ARG A 416 3.23 -18.40 11.81
CA ARG A 416 4.69 -18.44 11.79
C ARG A 416 5.20 -17.21 11.04
N SER A 417 5.85 -16.31 11.76
CA SER A 417 6.65 -15.22 11.23
C SER A 417 7.75 -15.80 10.33
N ARG A 418 7.49 -15.89 9.02
CA ARG A 418 8.56 -16.06 8.05
C ARG A 418 9.32 -14.74 8.05
N GLU A 419 10.50 -14.72 8.67
CA GLU A 419 11.49 -13.65 8.46
C GLU A 419 11.78 -13.54 6.96
N PHE A 420 11.13 -12.60 6.30
CA PHE A 420 11.38 -12.30 4.90
C PHE A 420 12.71 -11.54 4.79
N ARG A 421 13.80 -12.30 4.61
CA ARG A 421 15.07 -11.78 4.09
C ARG A 421 14.95 -11.59 2.57
N GLY A 422 14.36 -10.48 2.15
CA GLY A 422 14.25 -10.08 0.75
C GLY A 422 14.61 -8.61 0.57
N ASP A 423 14.87 -8.22 -0.68
CA ASP A 423 15.23 -6.84 -1.06
C ASP A 423 14.12 -5.83 -0.70
N ALA A 424 14.44 -4.54 -0.65
CA ALA A 424 13.55 -3.49 -0.12
C ALA A 424 12.16 -3.47 -0.81
N LEU A 425 12.09 -3.81 -2.10
CA LEU A 425 10.84 -3.93 -2.85
C LEU A 425 10.01 -5.16 -2.43
N ALA A 426 10.65 -6.28 -2.14
CA ALA A 426 9.97 -7.51 -1.71
C ALA A 426 9.34 -7.33 -0.32
N GLN A 427 10.04 -6.65 0.60
CA GLN A 427 9.47 -6.27 1.90
C GLN A 427 8.24 -5.36 1.74
N GLN A 428 8.28 -4.46 0.75
CA GLN A 428 7.19 -3.53 0.49
C GLN A 428 5.95 -4.21 -0.11
N MET A 429 6.14 -5.12 -1.07
CA MET A 429 5.05 -5.96 -1.58
C MET A 429 4.49 -6.85 -0.48
N ALA A 430 5.32 -7.36 0.43
CA ALA A 430 4.89 -8.18 1.56
C ALA A 430 4.01 -7.38 2.54
N LEU A 431 4.43 -6.16 2.93
CA LEU A 431 3.63 -5.28 3.79
C LEU A 431 2.30 -4.89 3.15
N MET A 432 2.29 -4.56 1.85
CA MET A 432 1.04 -4.29 1.12
C MET A 432 0.14 -5.52 1.05
N ALA A 433 0.69 -6.70 0.77
CA ALA A 433 -0.07 -7.94 0.73
C ALA A 433 -0.63 -8.31 2.11
N GLN A 434 0.12 -8.05 3.18
CA GLN A 434 -0.32 -8.27 4.56
C GLN A 434 -1.45 -7.31 4.95
N ALA A 435 -1.33 -6.02 4.64
CA ALA A 435 -2.39 -5.04 4.87
C ALA A 435 -3.67 -5.38 4.07
N ALA A 436 -3.52 -5.74 2.79
CA ALA A 436 -4.65 -6.15 1.95
C ALA A 436 -5.32 -7.43 2.46
N ARG A 437 -4.55 -8.43 2.90
CA ARG A 437 -5.10 -9.64 3.54
C ARG A 437 -5.82 -9.31 4.82
N ARG A 438 -5.26 -8.46 5.70
CA ARG A 438 -5.90 -8.06 6.96
C ARG A 438 -7.27 -7.41 6.72
N VAL A 439 -7.39 -6.55 5.70
CA VAL A 439 -8.69 -5.95 5.33
C VAL A 439 -9.67 -7.02 4.81
N GLN A 440 -9.19 -7.97 4.01
CA GLN A 440 -10.03 -9.07 3.51
C GLN A 440 -10.46 -10.03 4.62
N ASP A 441 -9.55 -10.37 5.53
CA ASP A 441 -9.79 -11.27 6.67
C ASP A 441 -10.74 -10.60 7.68
N MET A 442 -10.57 -9.31 7.96
CA MET A 442 -11.52 -8.52 8.75
C MET A 442 -12.92 -8.53 8.11
N LYS A 443 -13.01 -8.26 6.80
CA LYS A 443 -14.30 -8.30 6.08
C LYS A 443 -14.95 -9.68 6.16
N ARG A 444 -14.17 -10.76 5.96
CA ARG A 444 -14.66 -12.14 6.07
C ARG A 444 -15.07 -12.49 7.48
N PHE A 445 -14.31 -12.08 8.48
CA PHE A 445 -14.63 -12.32 9.88
C PHE A 445 -15.94 -11.63 10.28
N VAL A 446 -16.10 -10.34 9.97
CA VAL A 446 -17.34 -9.61 10.25
C VAL A 446 -18.53 -10.26 9.54
N TRP A 447 -18.36 -10.62 8.26
CA TRP A 447 -19.40 -11.30 7.51
C TRP A 447 -19.76 -12.67 8.11
N ASN A 448 -18.77 -13.53 8.33
CA ASN A 448 -18.99 -14.87 8.89
C ASN A 448 -19.56 -14.79 10.30
N SER A 449 -19.14 -13.81 11.10
CA SER A 449 -19.71 -13.58 12.44
C SER A 449 -21.18 -13.25 12.31
N LEU A 450 -21.56 -12.25 11.50
CA LEU A 450 -22.97 -11.88 11.25
C LEU A 450 -23.78 -13.04 10.67
N ASP A 451 -23.19 -13.82 9.76
CA ASP A 451 -23.83 -14.95 9.10
C ASP A 451 -24.05 -16.14 10.06
N SER A 452 -23.16 -16.32 11.02
CA SER A 452 -23.22 -17.38 12.04
C SER A 452 -24.08 -17.06 13.27
N VAL A 453 -24.56 -15.82 13.41
CA VAL A 453 -25.47 -15.46 14.52
C VAL A 453 -26.74 -16.31 14.41
N PRO A 454 -27.16 -17.01 15.49
CA PRO A 454 -28.30 -17.92 15.46
C PRO A 454 -29.66 -17.21 15.31
N GLU A 455 -29.70 -15.89 15.52
CA GLU A 455 -30.89 -15.06 15.38
C GLU A 455 -31.03 -14.52 13.95
N PRO A 456 -32.24 -14.53 13.36
CA PRO A 456 -32.52 -13.84 12.11
C PRO A 456 -32.16 -12.34 12.15
N ILE A 457 -31.21 -11.95 11.29
CA ILE A 457 -30.78 -10.55 11.12
C ILE A 457 -30.93 -10.13 9.65
N LEU A 458 -31.53 -8.97 9.45
CA LEU A 458 -31.64 -8.28 8.16
C LEU A 458 -30.94 -6.92 8.25
N VAL A 459 -30.08 -6.59 7.29
CA VAL A 459 -29.48 -5.26 7.15
C VAL A 459 -30.05 -4.58 5.93
N SER A 460 -30.55 -3.35 6.08
CA SER A 460 -31.11 -2.55 5.00
C SER A 460 -30.33 -1.27 4.74
N ASP A 461 -30.57 -0.68 3.57
CA ASP A 461 -30.16 0.70 3.28
C ASP A 461 -31.01 1.71 4.07
N VAL A 462 -30.74 3.01 3.86
CA VAL A 462 -31.48 4.12 4.48
C VAL A 462 -32.96 4.19 4.09
N HIS A 463 -33.34 3.54 2.98
CA HIS A 463 -34.71 3.49 2.47
C HIS A 463 -35.46 2.21 2.89
N GLY A 464 -34.82 1.34 3.67
CA GLY A 464 -35.41 0.10 4.17
C GLY A 464 -35.39 -1.07 3.18
N VAL A 465 -34.58 -1.01 2.11
CA VAL A 465 -34.35 -2.14 1.19
C VAL A 465 -33.31 -3.08 1.79
N VAL A 466 -33.65 -4.36 1.96
CA VAL A 466 -32.76 -5.37 2.54
C VAL A 466 -31.56 -5.61 1.61
N LEU A 467 -30.37 -5.34 2.13
CA LEU A 467 -29.08 -5.58 1.47
C LEU A 467 -28.47 -6.93 1.87
N ILE A 468 -28.66 -7.33 3.13
CA ILE A 468 -28.05 -8.53 3.70
C ILE A 468 -29.10 -9.25 4.55
N ALA A 469 -29.18 -10.56 4.38
CA ALA A 469 -29.87 -11.46 5.30
C ALA A 469 -28.89 -12.56 5.72
N ASN A 470 -28.71 -12.75 7.03
CA ASN A 470 -27.85 -13.81 7.54
C ASN A 470 -28.47 -15.20 7.34
N HIS A 471 -27.68 -16.25 7.53
CA HIS A 471 -28.14 -17.64 7.39
C HIS A 471 -29.41 -17.94 8.19
N ALA A 472 -29.49 -17.48 9.44
CA ALA A 472 -30.66 -17.66 10.29
C ALA A 472 -31.92 -16.98 9.72
N ALA A 473 -31.80 -15.78 9.14
CA ALA A 473 -32.91 -15.08 8.49
C ALA A 473 -33.38 -15.82 7.23
N LYS A 474 -32.46 -16.32 6.41
CA LYS A 474 -32.81 -17.12 5.22
C LYS A 474 -33.59 -18.37 5.61
N ALA A 475 -33.09 -19.13 6.57
CA ALA A 475 -33.75 -20.32 7.08
C ALA A 475 -35.10 -20.01 7.76
N TYR A 476 -35.25 -18.83 8.37
CA TYR A 476 -36.54 -18.36 8.91
C TYR A 476 -37.58 -18.10 7.81
N PHE A 477 -37.23 -17.33 6.77
CA PHE A 477 -38.16 -17.02 5.69
C PHE A 477 -38.46 -18.22 4.79
N GLU A 478 -37.49 -19.13 4.58
CA GLU A 478 -37.73 -20.41 3.89
C GLU A 478 -38.78 -21.26 4.61
N ARG A 479 -38.71 -21.36 5.94
CA ARG A 479 -39.71 -22.09 6.75
C ARG A 479 -41.12 -21.49 6.65
N LEU A 480 -41.22 -20.20 6.35
CA LEU A 480 -42.49 -19.51 6.14
C LEU A 480 -42.98 -19.58 4.69
N GLY A 481 -42.21 -20.20 3.78
CA GLY A 481 -42.52 -20.27 2.35
C GLY A 481 -42.41 -18.93 1.62
N ALA A 482 -41.68 -17.96 2.19
CA ALA A 482 -41.47 -16.64 1.62
C ALA A 482 -40.24 -16.60 0.69
N ALA A 483 -40.23 -15.67 -0.28
CA ALA A 483 -39.09 -15.46 -1.16
C ALA A 483 -37.87 -14.91 -0.39
N THR A 484 -36.68 -15.02 -0.97
CA THR A 484 -35.44 -14.48 -0.39
C THR A 484 -35.60 -12.99 -0.07
N PRO A 485 -35.30 -12.56 1.16
CA PRO A 485 -35.59 -11.19 1.61
C PRO A 485 -34.70 -10.14 0.94
N GLU A 486 -33.53 -10.49 0.39
CA GLU A 486 -32.63 -9.52 -0.24
C GLU A 486 -33.26 -8.81 -1.45
N GLY A 487 -33.02 -7.50 -1.56
CA GLY A 487 -33.54 -6.65 -2.63
C GLY A 487 -35.00 -6.22 -2.45
N THR A 488 -35.68 -6.67 -1.39
CA THR A 488 -37.06 -6.28 -1.07
C THR A 488 -37.10 -5.34 0.12
N GLN A 489 -38.19 -4.58 0.28
CA GLN A 489 -38.33 -3.64 1.40
C GLN A 489 -38.75 -4.37 2.68
N LEU A 490 -38.16 -3.97 3.82
CA LEU A 490 -38.44 -4.54 5.15
C LEU A 490 -39.94 -4.63 5.46
N ARG A 491 -40.74 -3.62 5.08
CA ARG A 491 -42.19 -3.63 5.28
C ARG A 491 -42.94 -4.74 4.52
N HIS A 492 -42.41 -5.18 3.39
CA HIS A 492 -43.00 -6.29 2.62
C HIS A 492 -42.50 -7.63 3.15
N VAL A 493 -41.22 -7.72 3.52
CA VAL A 493 -40.61 -8.94 4.10
C VAL A 493 -41.26 -9.32 5.43
N LEU A 494 -41.46 -8.33 6.31
CA LEU A 494 -41.99 -8.52 7.66
C LEU A 494 -43.50 -8.25 7.76
N GLY A 495 -44.15 -7.84 6.67
CA GLY A 495 -45.55 -7.42 6.66
C GLY A 495 -46.55 -8.55 6.92
N ASP A 496 -46.15 -9.79 6.66
CA ASP A 496 -46.94 -11.00 6.92
C ASP A 496 -47.02 -11.39 8.41
N LEU A 497 -46.24 -10.72 9.27
CA LEU A 497 -46.31 -10.92 10.72
C LEU A 497 -47.54 -10.20 11.30
N ALA A 498 -48.03 -10.66 12.45
CA ALA A 498 -49.12 -10.02 13.18
C ALA A 498 -48.57 -9.27 14.39
N PHE A 499 -48.93 -8.01 14.58
CA PHE A 499 -48.55 -7.25 15.78
C PHE A 499 -49.24 -7.81 17.04
N VAL A 500 -48.47 -8.06 18.10
CA VAL A 500 -48.98 -8.53 19.40
C VAL A 500 -49.05 -7.35 20.39
N LYS A 501 -47.89 -6.80 20.77
CA LYS A 501 -47.76 -5.68 21.72
C LYS A 501 -46.41 -4.98 21.59
N ALA A 502 -46.29 -3.75 22.11
CA ALA A 502 -45.03 -3.03 22.19
C ALA A 502 -44.31 -3.27 23.53
N ILE A 503 -42.97 -3.31 23.53
CA ILE A 503 -42.18 -3.49 24.75
C ILE A 503 -42.17 -2.18 25.57
N GLY A 504 -42.60 -2.26 26.83
CA GLY A 504 -42.42 -1.21 27.84
C GLY A 504 -43.42 -0.04 27.82
N SER A 505 -44.62 -0.17 27.24
CA SER A 505 -45.57 0.96 27.17
C SER A 505 -47.05 0.57 27.31
N ARG A 506 -47.86 1.58 27.71
CA ARG A 506 -49.30 1.58 28.03
C ARG A 506 -50.18 1.20 26.82
N ALA A 507 -51.46 0.92 27.07
CA ALA A 507 -52.48 0.58 26.07
C ALA A 507 -52.53 1.49 24.82
N GLU A 508 -52.08 2.75 24.92
CA GLU A 508 -51.95 3.70 23.81
C GLU A 508 -50.91 3.30 22.75
N ALA A 509 -49.76 2.73 23.15
CA ALA A 509 -48.72 2.29 22.22
C ALA A 509 -49.15 1.03 21.44
N ASP A 510 -49.87 0.12 22.11
CA ASP A 510 -50.45 -1.04 21.44
C ASP A 510 -51.57 -0.66 20.46
N ALA A 511 -52.39 0.33 20.82
CA ALA A 511 -53.42 0.88 19.93
C ALA A 511 -52.80 1.55 18.69
N LEU A 512 -51.71 2.31 18.88
CA LEU A 512 -50.96 2.93 17.80
C LEU A 512 -50.32 1.87 16.87
N GLY A 513 -49.71 0.84 17.46
CA GLY A 513 -49.09 -0.27 16.73
C GLY A 513 -50.10 -1.06 15.89
N ARG A 514 -51.27 -1.39 16.46
CA ARG A 514 -52.36 -2.07 15.73
C ARG A 514 -52.93 -1.24 14.59
N THR A 515 -53.05 0.08 14.76
CA THR A 515 -53.64 0.97 13.74
C THR A 515 -52.72 1.19 12.54
N HIS A 516 -51.40 1.18 12.76
CA HIS A 516 -50.41 1.53 11.73
C HIS A 516 -49.62 0.32 11.21
N TRP A 517 -50.04 -0.91 11.49
CA TRP A 517 -49.41 -2.12 10.94
C TRP A 517 -49.80 -2.31 9.46
N PRO A 518 -48.87 -2.64 8.54
CA PRO A 518 -47.43 -2.86 8.67
C PRO A 518 -46.56 -1.61 8.45
N ALA A 519 -47.15 -0.40 8.34
CA ALA A 519 -46.44 0.84 7.99
C ALA A 519 -45.36 1.28 9.01
N LEU A 520 -45.41 0.77 10.24
CA LEU A 520 -44.39 0.96 11.28
C LEU A 520 -43.09 0.18 11.03
N LEU A 521 -43.09 -0.80 10.13
CA LEU A 521 -41.90 -1.57 9.75
C LEU A 521 -40.94 -0.80 8.82
N ASP A 522 -41.37 0.35 8.31
CA ASP A 522 -40.57 1.22 7.46
C ASP A 522 -39.62 2.07 8.32
N PRO A 523 -38.31 1.79 8.31
CA PRO A 523 -37.35 2.49 9.16
C PRO A 523 -37.13 3.95 8.73
N GLY A 524 -37.57 4.35 7.53
CA GLY A 524 -37.52 5.73 7.07
C GLY A 524 -38.50 6.66 7.80
N ARG A 525 -39.46 6.11 8.56
CA ARG A 525 -40.45 6.88 9.33
C ARG A 525 -39.97 7.12 10.76
N ILE A 526 -39.38 8.30 10.98
CA ILE A 526 -38.83 8.72 12.28
C ILE A 526 -39.87 8.63 13.43
N ALA A 527 -41.16 8.84 13.12
CA ALA A 527 -42.26 8.81 14.09
C ALA A 527 -42.38 7.50 14.89
N PHE A 528 -41.86 6.38 14.36
CA PHE A 528 -41.92 5.06 15.01
C PHE A 528 -40.54 4.50 15.39
N ALA A 529 -39.47 5.27 15.17
CA ALA A 529 -38.09 4.82 15.39
C ALA A 529 -37.82 4.42 16.85
N GLU A 530 -38.33 5.20 17.82
CA GLU A 530 -38.16 4.90 19.24
C GLU A 530 -38.88 3.60 19.66
N MET A 531 -40.06 3.34 19.08
CA MET A 531 -40.81 2.10 19.32
C MET A 531 -40.09 0.88 18.76
N MET A 532 -39.49 1.00 17.56
CA MET A 532 -38.75 -0.09 16.93
C MET A 532 -37.37 -0.33 17.57
N GLU A 533 -36.71 0.70 18.12
CA GLU A 533 -35.47 0.55 18.91
C GLU A 533 -35.71 -0.17 20.26
N ARG A 534 -36.82 0.14 20.92
CA ARG A 534 -37.25 -0.55 22.16
C ARG A 534 -37.69 -1.98 21.89
N GLY A 535 -38.40 -2.21 20.78
CA GLY A 535 -38.82 -3.51 20.31
C GLY A 535 -40.33 -3.73 20.36
N ILE A 536 -40.81 -4.57 19.46
CA ILE A 536 -42.22 -4.97 19.37
C ILE A 536 -42.33 -6.50 19.32
N GLU A 537 -43.37 -7.04 19.95
CA GLU A 537 -43.70 -8.44 19.81
C GLU A 537 -44.62 -8.64 18.61
N VAL A 538 -44.25 -9.60 17.79
CA VAL A 538 -44.93 -9.96 16.55
C VAL A 538 -45.12 -11.47 16.52
N ARG A 539 -46.21 -11.93 15.91
CA ARG A 539 -46.53 -13.34 15.79
C ARG A 539 -46.42 -13.76 14.34
N ASP A 540 -45.77 -14.89 14.09
CA ASP A 540 -45.65 -15.47 12.76
C ASP A 540 -46.88 -16.33 12.39
N ARG A 541 -46.91 -16.81 11.13
CA ARG A 541 -47.98 -17.68 10.62
C ARG A 541 -48.06 -19.03 11.33
N ASN A 542 -46.97 -19.46 11.96
CA ASN A 542 -46.88 -20.71 12.72
C ASN A 542 -47.23 -20.50 14.21
N GLN A 543 -47.84 -19.36 14.56
CA GLN A 543 -48.25 -18.99 15.93
C GLN A 543 -47.08 -18.86 16.93
N ARG A 544 -45.86 -18.59 16.45
CA ARG A 544 -44.71 -18.30 17.31
C ARG A 544 -44.61 -16.81 17.59
N ASP A 545 -44.31 -16.49 18.84
CA ASP A 545 -44.12 -15.12 19.32
C ASP A 545 -42.64 -14.74 19.16
N HIS A 546 -42.39 -13.64 18.45
CA HIS A 546 -41.07 -13.10 18.17
C HIS A 546 -40.94 -11.66 18.65
N LEU A 547 -39.76 -11.29 19.12
CA LEU A 547 -39.39 -9.91 19.42
C LEU A 547 -38.61 -9.32 18.24
N LEU A 548 -39.17 -8.28 17.62
CA LEU A 548 -38.55 -7.54 16.52
C LEU A 548 -37.93 -6.23 17.03
N ARG A 549 -36.66 -5.99 16.70
CA ARG A 549 -35.90 -4.78 17.10
C ARG A 549 -35.06 -4.21 15.98
N TYR A 550 -35.02 -2.88 15.88
CA TYR A 550 -34.21 -2.17 14.88
C TYR A 550 -33.04 -1.41 15.55
N ALA A 551 -31.91 -1.36 14.88
CA ALA A 551 -30.73 -0.58 15.25
C ALA A 551 -30.19 0.23 14.06
N LYS A 552 -29.68 1.44 14.30
CA LYS A 552 -29.10 2.32 13.27
C LYS A 552 -27.67 1.88 12.93
N CYS A 553 -27.36 1.77 11.64
CA CYS A 553 -25.97 1.71 11.16
C CYS A 553 -25.48 3.12 10.85
N THR A 554 -24.36 3.53 11.46
CA THR A 554 -23.72 4.82 11.19
C THR A 554 -22.33 4.65 10.62
N ASP A 555 -21.91 5.56 9.74
CA ASP A 555 -20.52 5.66 9.31
C ASP A 555 -19.61 6.27 10.40
N ALA A 556 -18.32 6.42 10.09
CA ALA A 556 -17.33 7.01 11.00
C ALA A 556 -17.57 8.49 11.32
N GLN A 557 -18.46 9.16 10.58
CA GLN A 557 -18.85 10.55 10.78
C GLN A 557 -20.19 10.68 11.52
N GLY A 558 -20.82 9.55 11.90
CA GLY A 558 -22.10 9.50 12.59
C GLY A 558 -23.32 9.64 11.68
N VAL A 559 -23.14 9.58 10.36
CA VAL A 559 -24.25 9.64 9.39
C VAL A 559 -24.89 8.26 9.30
N VAL A 560 -26.22 8.20 9.40
CA VAL A 560 -26.98 6.95 9.25
C VAL A 560 -26.89 6.46 7.80
N ILE A 561 -26.35 5.26 7.62
CA ILE A 561 -26.15 4.60 6.31
C ILE A 561 -27.11 3.42 6.10
N GLY A 562 -27.85 3.01 7.13
CA GLY A 562 -28.80 1.90 7.04
C GLY A 562 -29.34 1.46 8.40
N TRP A 563 -30.03 0.32 8.41
CA TRP A 563 -30.69 -0.23 9.59
C TRP A 563 -30.43 -1.73 9.72
N ILE A 564 -30.34 -2.23 10.95
CA ILE A 564 -30.25 -3.67 11.28
C ILE A 564 -31.54 -4.05 12.01
N ALA A 565 -32.27 -5.02 11.47
CA ALA A 565 -33.46 -5.59 12.08
C ALA A 565 -33.14 -7.01 12.59
N GLY A 566 -33.36 -7.26 13.88
CA GLY A 566 -33.21 -8.58 14.50
C GLY A 566 -34.55 -9.13 14.96
N LEU A 567 -34.75 -10.44 14.79
CA LEU A 567 -35.95 -11.16 15.21
C LEU A 567 -35.56 -12.29 16.19
N VAL A 568 -36.09 -12.25 17.41
CA VAL A 568 -35.75 -13.22 18.48
C VAL A 568 -37.00 -14.02 18.87
N ASP A 569 -36.93 -15.36 18.86
CA ASP A 569 -38.04 -16.23 19.26
C ASP A 569 -38.23 -16.17 20.79
N VAL A 570 -39.38 -15.67 21.24
CA VAL A 570 -39.75 -15.54 22.67
C VAL A 570 -40.89 -16.47 23.07
N THR A 571 -41.26 -17.42 22.21
CA THR A 571 -42.40 -18.33 22.42
C THR A 571 -42.25 -19.15 23.70
N ALA A 572 -41.07 -19.72 23.94
CA ALA A 572 -40.80 -20.55 25.11
C ALA A 572 -40.85 -19.76 26.43
N VAL A 573 -40.40 -18.50 26.40
CA VAL A 573 -40.43 -17.59 27.56
C VAL A 573 -41.88 -17.30 27.95
N HIS A 574 -42.72 -16.94 26.98
CA HIS A 574 -44.14 -16.69 27.20
C HIS A 574 -44.91 -17.93 27.67
N ALA A 575 -44.58 -19.12 27.14
CA ALA A 575 -45.18 -20.37 27.59
C ALA A 575 -44.86 -20.65 29.07
N ALA A 576 -43.61 -20.43 29.48
CA ALA A 576 -43.18 -20.61 30.87
C ALA A 576 -43.82 -19.58 31.82
N GLU A 577 -43.96 -18.33 31.40
CA GLU A 577 -44.63 -17.29 32.19
C GLU A 577 -46.11 -17.64 32.46
N ARG A 578 -46.85 -18.08 31.43
CA ARG A 578 -48.26 -18.48 31.58
C ARG A 578 -48.42 -19.66 32.55
N LEU A 579 -47.57 -20.68 32.43
CA LEU A 579 -47.56 -21.83 33.34
C LEU A 579 -47.32 -21.40 34.80
N ARG A 580 -46.40 -20.46 35.02
CA ARG A 580 -46.12 -19.92 36.36
C ARG A 580 -47.32 -19.16 36.94
N GLU A 581 -47.99 -18.34 36.13
CA GLU A 581 -49.16 -17.58 36.56
C GLU A 581 -50.36 -18.46 36.89
N ASP A 582 -50.64 -19.47 36.06
CA ASP A 582 -51.74 -20.42 36.29
C ASP A 582 -51.53 -21.24 37.58
N ALA A 583 -50.28 -21.67 37.84
CA ALA A 583 -49.93 -22.38 39.07
C ALA A 583 -50.14 -21.53 40.33
N LEU A 584 -49.73 -20.26 40.32
CA LEU A 584 -49.91 -19.33 41.45
C LEU A 584 -51.40 -19.07 41.75
N ARG A 585 -52.23 -19.02 40.70
CA ARG A 585 -53.67 -18.79 40.82
C ARG A 585 -54.39 -19.96 41.49
N LEU A 586 -54.06 -21.20 41.12
CA LEU A 586 -54.64 -22.42 41.70
C LEU A 586 -54.20 -22.63 43.16
N LEU A 587 -52.92 -22.42 43.48
CA LEU A 587 -52.42 -22.58 44.85
C LEU A 587 -53.09 -21.62 45.84
N SER A 588 -53.32 -20.38 45.40
CA SER A 588 -54.03 -19.38 46.19
C SER A 588 -55.47 -19.79 46.52
N HIS A 589 -56.12 -20.56 45.64
CA HIS A 589 -57.48 -21.05 45.85
C HIS A 589 -57.53 -22.17 46.90
N ASP A 590 -56.63 -23.16 46.80
CA ASP A 590 -56.69 -24.36 47.62
C ASP A 590 -56.08 -24.18 49.01
N MET A 591 -55.13 -23.26 49.19
CA MET A 591 -54.65 -22.88 50.53
C MET A 591 -55.69 -22.09 51.35
N ARG A 592 -56.58 -21.34 50.69
CA ARG A 592 -57.62 -20.55 51.38
C ARG A 592 -58.67 -21.43 52.04
N SER A 593 -58.98 -22.60 51.48
CA SER A 593 -60.02 -23.49 52.00
C SER A 593 -59.76 -24.03 53.42
N PRO A 594 -58.60 -24.66 53.73
CA PRO A 594 -58.29 -25.09 55.09
C PRO A 594 -58.14 -23.90 56.05
N GLN A 595 -57.60 -22.76 55.60
CA GLN A 595 -57.47 -21.55 56.41
C GLN A 595 -58.84 -20.97 56.80
N ALA A 596 -59.78 -20.89 55.85
CA ALA A 596 -61.15 -20.46 56.11
C ALA A 596 -61.88 -21.42 57.08
N SER A 597 -61.62 -22.72 56.98
CA SER A 597 -62.18 -23.74 57.89
C SER A 597 -61.62 -23.61 59.31
N ILE A 598 -60.32 -23.34 59.47
CA ILE A 598 -59.70 -23.07 60.78
C ILE A 598 -60.30 -21.81 61.41
N LEU A 599 -60.39 -20.72 60.63
CA LEU A 599 -60.96 -19.46 61.11
C LEU A 599 -62.41 -19.62 61.56
N ALA A 600 -63.25 -20.30 60.77
CA ALA A 600 -64.64 -20.55 61.11
C ALA A 600 -64.79 -21.37 62.40
N LEU A 601 -63.94 -22.38 62.61
CA LEU A 601 -63.93 -23.18 63.84
C LEU A 601 -63.53 -22.33 65.06
N VAL A 602 -62.47 -21.52 64.93
CA VAL A 602 -62.00 -20.62 66.00
C VAL A 602 -63.06 -19.56 66.35
N GLU A 603 -63.76 -19.01 65.37
CA GLU A 603 -64.86 -18.07 65.59
C GLU A 603 -66.05 -18.72 66.33
N LEU A 604 -66.39 -19.96 65.97
CA LEU A 604 -67.47 -20.74 66.60
C LEU A 604 -67.26 -20.97 68.11
N GLU A 605 -66.02 -21.26 68.53
CA GLU A 605 -65.72 -21.42 69.97
C GLU A 605 -65.48 -20.09 70.69
N ARG A 606 -64.97 -19.03 70.03
CA ARG A 606 -64.86 -17.69 70.65
C ARG A 606 -66.20 -17.12 71.10
N ALA A 607 -67.30 -17.55 70.49
CA ALA A 607 -68.65 -17.12 70.83
C ALA A 607 -69.26 -17.88 72.04
N ARG A 608 -68.54 -18.79 72.71
CA ARG A 608 -69.09 -19.73 73.72
C ARG A 608 -68.28 -19.80 75.02
N THR A 609 -68.89 -20.34 76.07
CA THR A 609 -68.30 -20.50 77.42
C THR A 609 -67.45 -21.78 77.48
N PRO A 610 -66.24 -21.77 78.09
CA PRO A 610 -65.26 -22.86 77.94
C PRO A 610 -65.66 -24.17 78.64
N ASP A 611 -65.73 -25.26 77.87
CA ASP A 611 -65.75 -26.65 78.32
C ASP A 611 -64.45 -27.34 77.87
N SER A 612 -63.77 -28.03 78.79
CA SER A 612 -62.39 -28.50 78.61
C SER A 612 -62.27 -29.63 77.59
N GLU A 613 -63.33 -30.43 77.41
CA GLU A 613 -63.31 -31.60 76.52
C GLU A 613 -63.59 -31.20 75.06
N ARG A 614 -64.52 -30.26 74.84
CA ARG A 614 -64.81 -29.70 73.50
C ARG A 614 -63.71 -28.79 72.98
N LEU A 615 -63.08 -28.00 73.86
CA LEU A 615 -61.92 -27.21 73.47
C LEU A 615 -60.80 -28.12 72.94
N ARG A 616 -60.61 -29.30 73.56
CA ARG A 616 -59.65 -30.31 73.11
C ARG A 616 -60.03 -30.88 71.74
N GLU A 617 -61.31 -31.11 71.46
CA GLU A 617 -61.78 -31.55 70.15
C GLU A 617 -61.61 -30.47 69.06
N LEU A 618 -61.89 -29.19 69.37
CA LEU A 618 -61.60 -28.08 68.47
C LEU A 618 -60.10 -28.00 68.17
N LEU A 619 -59.25 -28.06 69.21
CA LEU A 619 -57.80 -27.98 69.03
C LEU A 619 -57.30 -29.12 68.12
N ASN A 620 -57.81 -30.34 68.29
CA ASN A 620 -57.50 -31.46 67.40
C ASN A 620 -57.98 -31.21 65.96
N ARG A 621 -59.14 -30.56 65.74
CA ARG A 621 -59.63 -30.20 64.39
C ARG A 621 -58.79 -29.09 63.74
N VAL A 622 -58.46 -28.05 64.51
CA VAL A 622 -57.58 -26.95 64.06
C VAL A 622 -56.20 -27.48 63.70
N GLU A 623 -55.63 -28.35 64.55
CA GLU A 623 -54.36 -29.02 64.30
C GLU A 623 -54.40 -29.81 62.98
N ARG A 624 -55.44 -30.63 62.76
CA ARG A 624 -55.60 -31.38 61.50
C ARG A 624 -55.66 -30.48 60.27
N TYR A 625 -56.41 -29.37 60.31
CA TYR A 625 -56.49 -28.46 59.16
C TYR A 625 -55.20 -27.66 58.95
N ALA A 626 -54.50 -27.29 60.03
CA ALA A 626 -53.22 -26.61 59.96
C ALA A 626 -52.13 -27.53 59.38
N GLN A 627 -52.07 -28.79 59.83
CA GLN A 627 -51.20 -29.82 59.27
C GLN A 627 -51.51 -30.07 57.78
N ARG A 628 -52.79 -30.07 57.39
CA ARG A 628 -53.18 -30.22 55.98
C ARG A 628 -52.77 -29.03 55.11
N ALA A 629 -52.88 -27.80 55.62
CA ALA A 629 -52.41 -26.61 54.92
C ALA A 629 -50.88 -26.58 54.78
N LEU A 630 -50.17 -27.02 55.82
CA LEU A 630 -48.70 -27.13 55.81
C LEU A 630 -48.23 -28.17 54.78
N MET A 631 -48.87 -29.36 54.76
CA MET A 631 -48.59 -30.39 53.76
C MET A 631 -48.78 -29.89 52.32
N LEU A 632 -49.86 -29.13 52.05
CA LEU A 632 -50.10 -28.53 50.72
C LEU A 632 -49.01 -27.52 50.32
N ALA A 633 -48.55 -26.71 51.27
CA ALA A 633 -47.48 -25.73 51.03
C ALA A 633 -46.13 -26.43 50.77
N ASP A 634 -45.80 -27.45 51.58
CA ASP A 634 -44.59 -28.24 51.40
C ASP A 634 -44.61 -28.99 50.06
N ASP A 635 -45.70 -29.68 49.72
CA ASP A 635 -45.83 -30.39 48.45
C ASP A 635 -45.65 -29.45 47.24
N PHE A 636 -46.14 -28.22 47.32
CA PHE A 636 -45.93 -27.22 46.27
C PHE A 636 -44.47 -26.78 46.15
N VAL A 637 -43.81 -26.47 47.28
CA VAL A 637 -42.38 -26.12 47.27
C VAL A 637 -41.56 -27.25 46.66
N GLN A 638 -41.93 -28.49 46.94
CA GLN A 638 -41.25 -29.66 46.38
C GLN A 638 -41.51 -29.83 44.88
N LEU A 639 -42.74 -29.62 44.40
CA LEU A 639 -43.04 -29.62 42.97
C LEU A 639 -42.27 -28.49 42.25
N ALA A 640 -42.23 -27.29 42.83
CA ALA A 640 -41.48 -26.16 42.28
C ALA A 640 -39.96 -26.44 42.23
N ARG A 641 -39.42 -27.14 43.23
CA ARG A 641 -38.03 -27.63 43.21
C ARG A 641 -37.81 -28.68 42.13
N ALA A 642 -38.71 -29.66 42.00
CA ALA A 642 -38.66 -30.66 40.93
C ALA A 642 -38.75 -30.01 39.53
N GLU A 643 -39.40 -28.86 39.40
CA GLU A 643 -39.46 -28.07 38.16
C GLU A 643 -38.32 -27.05 38.00
N SER A 644 -37.46 -26.87 39.00
CA SER A 644 -36.33 -25.93 38.93
C SER A 644 -35.10 -26.52 38.22
N GLN A 645 -34.27 -25.69 37.59
CA GLN A 645 -33.12 -26.15 36.79
C GLN A 645 -31.94 -26.72 37.60
N ALA A 646 -31.98 -26.72 38.93
CA ALA A 646 -30.84 -27.08 39.78
C ALA A 646 -31.00 -28.48 40.38
N TYR A 647 -30.79 -29.52 39.58
CA TYR A 647 -30.71 -30.91 40.06
C TYR A 647 -29.24 -31.24 40.37
N SER A 648 -29.00 -31.89 41.51
CA SER A 648 -27.66 -32.38 41.87
C SER A 648 -27.56 -33.86 41.53
N PHE A 649 -27.23 -34.17 40.28
CA PHE A 649 -27.06 -35.54 39.83
C PHE A 649 -25.78 -36.16 40.41
N GLU A 650 -25.93 -37.28 41.11
CA GLU A 650 -24.83 -38.11 41.60
C GLU A 650 -25.05 -39.58 41.21
N PRO A 651 -23.98 -40.37 41.02
CA PRO A 651 -24.07 -41.83 40.89
C PRO A 651 -24.67 -42.44 42.15
N VAL A 652 -25.84 -43.08 42.01
CA VAL A 652 -26.56 -43.73 43.12
C VAL A 652 -27.08 -45.10 42.70
N SER A 653 -27.06 -46.05 43.63
CA SER A 653 -27.67 -47.36 43.44
C SER A 653 -29.19 -47.26 43.59
N LEU A 654 -29.95 -47.62 42.56
CA LEU A 654 -31.41 -47.62 42.64
C LEU A 654 -31.92 -48.61 43.69
N VAL A 655 -31.17 -49.68 43.96
CA VAL A 655 -31.48 -50.65 45.02
C VAL A 655 -31.41 -49.97 46.39
N GLU A 656 -30.35 -49.20 46.67
CA GLU A 656 -30.21 -48.43 47.91
C GLU A 656 -31.36 -47.44 48.10
N LEU A 657 -31.74 -46.72 47.04
CA LEU A 657 -32.85 -45.77 47.11
C LEU A 657 -34.20 -46.44 47.41
N VAL A 658 -34.42 -47.65 46.89
CA VAL A 658 -35.62 -48.44 47.17
C VAL A 658 -35.61 -48.94 48.61
N ILE A 659 -34.44 -49.34 49.15
CA ILE A 659 -34.29 -49.71 50.57
C ILE A 659 -34.60 -48.50 51.45
N ASP A 660 -33.95 -47.35 51.21
CA ASP A 660 -34.18 -46.10 51.95
C ASP A 660 -35.67 -45.72 51.97
N ALA A 661 -36.33 -45.80 50.81
CA ALA A 661 -37.75 -45.48 50.68
C ALA A 661 -38.66 -46.51 51.37
N SER A 662 -38.26 -47.79 51.38
CA SER A 662 -39.01 -48.86 52.04
C SER A 662 -38.91 -48.75 53.57
N ASP A 663 -37.73 -48.41 54.09
CA ASP A 663 -37.50 -48.15 55.52
C ASP A 663 -38.30 -46.95 56.01
N GLU A 664 -38.42 -45.89 55.19
CA GLU A 664 -39.22 -44.71 55.53
C GLU A 664 -40.73 -45.02 55.60
N VAL A 665 -41.22 -45.95 54.76
CA VAL A 665 -42.65 -46.32 54.67
C VAL A 665 -42.99 -47.53 55.58
N TRP A 666 -41.98 -48.19 56.14
CA TRP A 666 -42.14 -49.39 56.97
C TRP A 666 -43.08 -49.18 58.18
N PRO A 667 -43.01 -48.07 58.96
CA PRO A 667 -43.92 -47.86 60.08
C PRO A 667 -45.40 -47.79 59.67
N GLN A 668 -45.71 -47.14 58.54
CA GLN A 668 -47.08 -47.01 58.02
C GLN A 668 -47.59 -48.37 57.49
N ALA A 669 -46.72 -49.14 56.83
CA ALA A 669 -47.04 -50.49 56.38
C ALA A 669 -47.30 -51.43 57.57
N GLN A 670 -46.46 -51.38 58.60
CA GLN A 670 -46.58 -52.21 59.81
C GLN A 670 -47.87 -51.89 60.59
N ALA A 671 -48.23 -50.61 60.72
CA ALA A 671 -49.48 -50.19 61.37
C ALA A 671 -50.74 -50.74 60.68
N ARG A 672 -50.62 -51.14 59.40
CA ARG A 672 -51.69 -51.75 58.60
C ARG A 672 -51.49 -53.25 58.38
N HIS A 673 -50.49 -53.86 59.01
CA HIS A 673 -50.10 -55.27 58.81
C HIS A 673 -49.79 -55.63 57.34
N ILE A 674 -49.29 -54.67 56.55
CA ILE A 674 -48.89 -54.90 55.16
C ILE A 674 -47.43 -55.36 55.12
N ARG A 675 -47.14 -56.45 54.41
CA ARG A 675 -45.77 -56.97 54.24
C ARG A 675 -45.10 -56.31 53.04
N LEU A 676 -44.01 -55.57 53.29
CA LEU A 676 -43.10 -55.07 52.25
C LEU A 676 -42.06 -56.15 51.94
N GLU A 677 -42.06 -56.67 50.71
CA GLU A 677 -41.04 -57.59 50.21
C GLU A 677 -40.24 -56.92 49.11
N ALA A 678 -38.93 -57.01 49.21
CA ALA A 678 -38.04 -56.53 48.18
C ALA A 678 -37.28 -57.70 47.57
N ALA A 679 -37.40 -57.86 46.25
CA ALA A 679 -36.72 -58.88 45.49
C ALA A 679 -35.71 -58.18 44.56
N TYR A 680 -34.42 -58.39 44.86
CA TYR A 680 -33.31 -57.87 44.09
C TYR A 680 -32.51 -59.06 43.53
N ASP A 681 -31.96 -58.92 42.32
CA ASP A 681 -31.12 -59.97 41.73
C ASP A 681 -29.76 -60.00 42.46
N GLU A 682 -29.37 -61.13 43.04
CA GLU A 682 -28.15 -61.28 43.86
C GLU A 682 -26.84 -61.20 43.03
N GLN A 683 -26.92 -61.08 41.70
CA GLN A 683 -25.79 -61.24 40.77
C GLN A 683 -25.27 -59.94 40.15
N GLY A 684 -25.85 -58.77 40.45
CA GLY A 684 -25.38 -57.47 39.94
C GLY A 684 -25.02 -56.48 41.04
N ASP A 685 -23.75 -56.11 41.14
CA ASP A 685 -23.26 -55.04 42.02
C ASP A 685 -23.86 -53.67 41.59
N GLY A 686 -25.01 -53.33 42.16
CA GLY A 686 -25.63 -52.00 42.08
C GLY A 686 -26.25 -51.68 40.71
N HIS A 687 -27.57 -51.59 40.64
CA HIS A 687 -28.21 -50.96 39.50
C HIS A 687 -28.01 -49.44 39.57
N TRP A 688 -26.84 -48.97 39.10
CA TRP A 688 -26.41 -47.58 39.19
C TRP A 688 -27.15 -46.69 38.18
N ILE A 689 -27.61 -45.55 38.68
CA ILE A 689 -28.23 -44.49 37.90
C ILE A 689 -27.58 -43.15 38.27
N ASN A 690 -27.59 -42.18 37.36
CA ASN A 690 -27.23 -40.81 37.70
C ASN A 690 -28.47 -40.06 38.16
N ALA A 691 -28.61 -39.79 39.46
CA ALA A 691 -29.82 -39.19 40.01
C ALA A 691 -29.56 -38.24 41.17
N ASP A 692 -30.48 -37.30 41.36
CA ASP A 692 -30.58 -36.54 42.61
C ASP A 692 -31.17 -37.47 43.67
N ARG A 693 -30.31 -37.96 44.56
CA ARG A 693 -30.65 -38.90 45.64
C ARG A 693 -31.92 -38.45 46.39
N SER A 694 -31.98 -37.18 46.79
CA SER A 694 -33.07 -36.66 47.61
C SER A 694 -34.42 -36.66 46.89
N LEU A 695 -34.43 -36.26 45.62
CA LEU A 695 -35.66 -36.19 44.81
C LEU A 695 -36.11 -37.59 44.39
N MET A 696 -35.16 -38.48 44.08
CA MET A 696 -35.47 -39.85 43.65
C MET A 696 -35.98 -40.72 44.80
N THR A 697 -35.35 -40.69 45.99
CA THR A 697 -35.87 -41.38 47.19
C THR A 697 -37.30 -40.93 47.47
N ARG A 698 -37.56 -39.62 47.40
CA ARG A 698 -38.91 -39.08 47.64
C ARG A 698 -39.94 -39.52 46.59
N ALA A 699 -39.54 -39.66 45.33
CA ALA A 699 -40.42 -40.19 44.29
C ALA A 699 -40.82 -41.65 44.59
N LEU A 700 -39.88 -42.46 45.05
CA LEU A 700 -40.13 -43.84 45.49
C LEU A 700 -41.02 -43.90 46.73
N VAL A 701 -40.76 -43.05 47.73
CA VAL A 701 -41.60 -42.91 48.94
C VAL A 701 -43.04 -42.54 48.57
N ASN A 702 -43.25 -41.67 47.58
CA ASN A 702 -44.60 -41.32 47.11
C ASN A 702 -45.34 -42.51 46.47
N ILE A 703 -44.64 -43.34 45.70
CA ILE A 703 -45.21 -44.56 45.10
C ILE A 703 -45.54 -45.58 46.20
N LEU A 704 -44.60 -45.83 47.11
CA LEU A 704 -44.77 -46.79 48.22
C LEU A 704 -45.86 -46.36 49.19
N ASN A 705 -45.94 -45.08 49.55
CA ASN A 705 -47.04 -44.56 50.37
C ASN A 705 -48.40 -44.75 49.69
N ASN A 706 -48.49 -44.56 48.37
CA ASN A 706 -49.71 -44.85 47.63
C ASN A 706 -50.05 -46.35 47.66
N ALA A 707 -49.07 -47.22 47.42
CA ALA A 707 -49.23 -48.67 47.50
C ALA A 707 -49.75 -49.11 48.89
N VAL A 708 -49.16 -48.59 49.97
CA VAL A 708 -49.62 -48.84 51.35
C VAL A 708 -51.01 -48.29 51.59
N LYS A 709 -51.30 -47.06 51.13
CA LYS A 709 -52.58 -46.37 51.35
C LYS A 709 -53.75 -47.08 50.65
N TYR A 710 -53.55 -47.57 49.44
CA TYR A 710 -54.61 -48.16 48.62
C TYR A 710 -54.67 -49.70 48.67
N SER A 711 -53.95 -50.32 49.59
CA SER A 711 -54.04 -51.76 49.86
C SER A 711 -54.85 -52.07 51.12
N PRO A 712 -55.66 -53.15 51.14
CA PRO A 712 -56.29 -53.68 52.37
C PRO A 712 -55.24 -54.09 53.43
N PRO A 713 -55.61 -54.16 54.73
CA PRO A 713 -54.74 -54.76 55.74
C PRO A 713 -54.38 -56.21 55.41
N GLU A 714 -53.23 -56.69 55.90
CA GLU A 714 -52.70 -58.06 55.68
C GLU A 714 -52.32 -58.43 54.22
N THR A 715 -52.14 -57.43 53.36
CA THR A 715 -51.68 -57.62 51.97
C THR A 715 -50.16 -57.52 51.83
N ARG A 716 -49.68 -57.80 50.62
CA ARG A 716 -48.26 -57.68 50.26
C ARG A 716 -48.02 -56.55 49.25
N ILE A 717 -46.90 -55.87 49.40
CA ILE A 717 -46.33 -54.97 48.39
C ILE A 717 -44.95 -55.51 48.03
N THR A 718 -44.71 -55.70 46.73
CA THR A 718 -43.47 -56.25 46.19
C THR A 718 -42.72 -55.20 45.39
N CYS A 719 -41.45 -54.97 45.73
CA CYS A 719 -40.53 -54.09 45.01
C CYS A 719 -39.51 -54.94 44.25
N THR A 720 -39.46 -54.80 42.92
CA THR A 720 -38.49 -55.49 42.07
C THR A 720 -37.65 -54.47 41.31
N VAL A 721 -36.33 -54.61 41.36
CA VAL A 721 -35.40 -53.84 40.51
C VAL A 721 -34.74 -54.80 39.53
N ALA A 722 -34.75 -54.46 38.24
CA ALA A 722 -34.14 -55.25 37.18
C ALA A 722 -33.49 -54.33 36.14
N GLN A 723 -32.51 -54.84 35.41
CA GLN A 723 -31.90 -54.15 34.28
C GLN A 723 -32.36 -54.77 32.98
N ASP A 724 -32.89 -53.94 32.08
CA ASP A 724 -33.26 -54.35 30.72
C ASP A 724 -32.02 -54.17 29.82
N GLU A 725 -31.44 -55.29 29.36
CA GLU A 725 -30.45 -55.26 28.29
C GLU A 725 -31.16 -55.08 26.93
N PRO A 726 -30.74 -54.11 26.09
CA PRO A 726 -31.36 -53.90 24.78
C PRO A 726 -31.04 -55.08 23.85
N ALA A 727 -32.07 -55.67 23.23
CA ALA A 727 -31.94 -56.80 22.29
C ALA A 727 -31.21 -56.45 20.96
N SER A 728 -30.85 -55.19 20.75
CA SER A 728 -30.08 -54.69 19.61
C SER A 728 -29.52 -53.32 20.02
N GLY A 729 -28.20 -53.10 19.89
CA GLY A 729 -27.45 -51.96 20.43
C GLY A 729 -27.77 -50.57 19.86
N GLU A 730 -29.05 -50.21 19.76
CA GLU A 730 -29.55 -48.90 19.32
C GLU A 730 -29.98 -47.99 20.48
N TRP A 731 -30.07 -48.49 21.72
CA TRP A 731 -30.49 -47.72 22.89
C TRP A 731 -29.61 -48.05 24.12
N PRO A 732 -29.34 -47.08 25.03
CA PRO A 732 -28.58 -47.34 26.24
C PRO A 732 -29.32 -48.32 27.17
N ALA A 733 -28.57 -49.11 27.95
CA ALA A 733 -29.14 -50.00 28.96
C ALA A 733 -30.04 -49.22 29.92
N ARG A 734 -31.16 -49.81 30.35
CA ARG A 734 -32.12 -49.15 31.25
C ARG A 734 -32.33 -49.97 32.51
N VAL A 735 -32.46 -49.30 33.64
CA VAL A 735 -32.84 -49.90 34.93
C VAL A 735 -34.32 -49.65 35.17
N ARG A 736 -35.05 -50.70 35.52
CA ARG A 736 -36.47 -50.69 35.82
C ARG A 736 -36.70 -51.00 37.31
N CYS A 737 -37.50 -50.18 37.98
CA CYS A 737 -38.02 -50.46 39.32
C CYS A 737 -39.55 -50.57 39.26
N THR A 738 -40.08 -51.71 39.67
CA THR A 738 -41.51 -51.99 39.71
C THR A 738 -41.98 -52.19 41.15
N VAL A 739 -42.96 -51.40 41.57
CA VAL A 739 -43.66 -51.52 42.86
C VAL A 739 -45.06 -52.04 42.59
N ARG A 740 -45.36 -53.26 43.03
CA ARG A 740 -46.66 -53.92 42.87
C ARG A 740 -47.37 -54.08 44.21
N ASP A 741 -48.61 -53.62 44.27
CA ASP A 741 -49.51 -53.81 45.40
C ASP A 741 -50.67 -54.78 45.09
N GLU A 742 -51.30 -55.31 46.14
CA GLU A 742 -52.51 -56.14 46.07
C GLU A 742 -53.77 -55.32 46.47
N GLY A 743 -53.77 -54.05 46.09
CA GLY A 743 -54.80 -53.09 46.47
C GLY A 743 -56.05 -53.09 45.62
N TYR A 744 -56.87 -52.07 45.81
CA TYR A 744 -58.19 -51.95 45.16
C TYR A 744 -58.11 -51.73 43.64
N GLY A 745 -56.95 -51.32 43.12
CA GLY A 745 -56.76 -50.96 41.72
C GLY A 745 -57.55 -49.73 41.24
N MET A 746 -57.39 -49.40 39.97
CA MET A 746 -57.92 -48.19 39.30
C MET A 746 -58.56 -48.49 37.94
N SER A 747 -59.60 -47.74 37.56
CA SER A 747 -60.21 -47.80 36.22
C SER A 747 -59.25 -47.27 35.14
N ALA A 748 -59.48 -47.64 33.87
CA ALA A 748 -58.67 -47.17 32.74
C ALA A 748 -58.74 -45.64 32.55
N GLU A 749 -59.88 -45.02 32.87
CA GLU A 749 -60.06 -43.57 32.83
C GLU A 749 -59.20 -42.88 33.90
N ASN A 750 -59.17 -43.41 35.12
CA ASN A 750 -58.34 -42.87 36.20
C ASN A 750 -56.84 -43.06 35.92
N GLN A 751 -56.45 -44.14 35.24
CA GLN A 751 -55.05 -44.37 34.84
C GLN A 751 -54.56 -43.32 33.83
N ALA A 752 -55.39 -42.90 32.88
CA ALA A 752 -55.03 -41.89 31.87
C ALA A 752 -54.71 -40.52 32.49
N HIS A 753 -55.38 -40.18 33.59
CA HIS A 753 -55.24 -38.89 34.27
C HIS A 753 -54.42 -38.94 35.58
N LEU A 754 -53.81 -40.08 35.91
CA LEU A 754 -53.14 -40.30 37.21
C LEU A 754 -51.97 -39.35 37.47
N PHE A 755 -51.21 -39.01 36.42
CA PHE A 755 -50.01 -38.17 36.51
C PHE A 755 -50.31 -36.68 36.31
N GLU A 756 -51.57 -36.32 36.03
CA GLU A 756 -51.99 -34.93 35.97
C GLU A 756 -52.03 -34.32 37.38
N ARG A 757 -51.73 -33.01 37.46
CA ARG A 757 -51.66 -32.29 38.74
C ARG A 757 -53.06 -32.15 39.34
N PHE A 758 -53.17 -32.31 40.66
CA PHE A 758 -54.40 -32.07 41.44
C PHE A 758 -55.56 -33.03 41.14
N GLN A 759 -55.33 -34.12 40.41
CA GLN A 759 -56.34 -35.14 40.17
C GLN A 759 -56.56 -36.00 41.42
N ARG A 760 -57.84 -36.19 41.76
CA ARG A 760 -58.31 -37.04 42.86
C ARG A 760 -59.43 -37.91 42.36
N PHE A 761 -59.28 -39.21 42.51
CA PHE A 761 -60.33 -40.17 42.17
C PHE A 761 -61.18 -40.43 43.42
N HIS A 762 -62.48 -40.14 43.35
CA HIS A 762 -63.44 -40.41 44.43
C HIS A 762 -64.35 -41.56 44.00
N GLU A 763 -64.25 -42.70 44.68
CA GLU A 763 -65.19 -43.83 44.54
C GLU A 763 -65.91 -44.08 45.87
N VAL A 764 -67.19 -44.45 45.77
CA VAL A 764 -68.22 -44.39 46.83
C VAL A 764 -68.06 -45.42 47.96
N GLU A 765 -67.16 -46.40 47.83
CA GLU A 765 -66.99 -47.52 48.79
C GLU A 765 -65.61 -47.60 49.48
N ARG A 766 -64.77 -46.56 49.41
CA ARG A 766 -63.39 -46.59 49.95
C ARG A 766 -63.21 -45.65 51.16
N PRO A 767 -62.28 -45.95 52.10
CA PRO A 767 -62.01 -45.07 53.25
C PRO A 767 -61.56 -43.68 52.78
N GLU A 768 -61.93 -42.61 53.51
CA GLU A 768 -61.52 -41.23 53.27
C GLU A 768 -59.99 -41.08 53.31
N ALA A 769 -59.34 -41.34 52.19
CA ALA A 769 -57.90 -41.35 52.07
C ALA A 769 -57.42 -39.92 51.71
N THR A 770 -57.11 -39.09 52.69
CA THR A 770 -56.60 -37.72 52.48
C THR A 770 -55.27 -37.71 51.71
N GLY A 771 -55.21 -37.05 50.55
CA GLY A 771 -53.96 -36.84 49.79
C GLY A 771 -54.07 -35.67 48.81
N THR A 772 -52.99 -34.94 48.55
CA THR A 772 -53.02 -33.62 47.87
C THR A 772 -53.19 -33.68 46.34
N GLY A 773 -53.10 -34.86 45.73
CA GLY A 773 -53.15 -35.01 44.26
C GLY A 773 -51.88 -34.53 43.54
N LEU A 774 -50.83 -34.18 44.30
CA LEU A 774 -49.56 -33.67 43.79
C LEU A 774 -48.46 -34.74 43.71
N GLY A 775 -48.57 -35.82 44.50
CA GLY A 775 -47.52 -36.84 44.63
C GLY A 775 -47.17 -37.54 43.32
N MET A 776 -48.16 -37.91 42.49
CA MET A 776 -47.90 -38.60 41.22
C MET A 776 -47.40 -37.66 40.12
N ALA A 777 -47.86 -36.41 40.09
CA ALA A 777 -47.28 -35.39 39.22
C ALA A 777 -45.81 -35.10 39.55
N PHE A 778 -45.46 -35.09 40.85
CA PHE A 778 -44.07 -35.01 41.31
C PHE A 778 -43.24 -36.21 40.81
N VAL A 779 -43.74 -37.44 40.94
CA VAL A 779 -43.06 -38.64 40.43
C VAL A 779 -42.81 -38.53 38.93
N LYS A 780 -43.81 -38.14 38.13
CA LYS A 780 -43.64 -37.97 36.68
C LYS A 780 -42.59 -36.91 36.36
N ALA A 781 -42.62 -35.77 37.06
CA ALA A 781 -41.65 -34.67 36.86
C ALA A 781 -40.22 -35.12 37.17
N VAL A 782 -40.00 -35.75 38.32
CA VAL A 782 -38.68 -36.27 38.73
C VAL A 782 -38.19 -37.31 37.73
N VAL A 783 -38.98 -38.34 37.42
CA VAL A 783 -38.56 -39.42 36.52
C VAL A 783 -38.24 -38.91 35.12
N THR A 784 -39.10 -38.04 34.56
CA THR A 784 -38.89 -37.47 33.21
C THR A 784 -37.61 -36.64 33.15
N ARG A 785 -37.30 -35.88 34.22
CA ARG A 785 -36.07 -35.08 34.30
C ARG A 785 -34.81 -35.88 34.48
N HIS A 786 -34.92 -37.08 35.06
CA HIS A 786 -33.85 -38.06 35.14
C HIS A 786 -33.70 -38.87 33.83
N GLY A 787 -34.34 -38.45 32.74
CA GLY A 787 -34.29 -39.14 31.45
C GLY A 787 -35.06 -40.46 31.42
N GLY A 788 -35.91 -40.70 32.42
CA GLY A 788 -36.70 -41.91 32.55
C GLY A 788 -38.16 -41.76 32.12
N ASP A 789 -38.89 -42.87 32.24
CA ASP A 789 -40.35 -42.88 32.08
C ASP A 789 -41.01 -43.66 33.23
N VAL A 790 -42.26 -43.31 33.53
CA VAL A 790 -43.07 -43.99 34.56
C VAL A 790 -44.38 -44.46 33.93
N HIS A 791 -44.69 -45.73 34.14
CA HIS A 791 -45.87 -46.42 33.66
C HIS A 791 -46.66 -47.02 34.83
N VAL A 792 -47.98 -47.17 34.66
CA VAL A 792 -48.87 -47.77 35.63
C VAL A 792 -49.72 -48.83 34.96
N GLU A 793 -49.79 -50.00 35.56
CA GLU A 793 -50.71 -51.08 35.17
C GLU A 793 -51.63 -51.39 36.36
N SER A 794 -52.93 -51.24 36.18
CA SER A 794 -53.89 -51.53 37.23
C SER A 794 -55.21 -52.06 36.68
N ALA A 795 -55.87 -52.90 37.46
CA ALA A 795 -57.25 -53.30 37.22
C ALA A 795 -58.01 -53.35 38.56
N LEU A 796 -59.29 -53.01 38.54
CA LEU A 796 -60.14 -53.00 39.74
C LEU A 796 -60.11 -54.38 40.43
N GLY A 797 -59.75 -54.39 41.71
CA GLY A 797 -59.63 -55.58 42.55
C GLY A 797 -58.38 -56.44 42.32
N GLN A 798 -57.46 -56.05 41.42
CA GLN A 798 -56.23 -56.81 41.11
C GLN A 798 -54.94 -56.10 41.54
N GLY A 799 -55.04 -54.95 42.22
CA GLY A 799 -53.90 -54.13 42.62
C GLY A 799 -53.36 -53.19 41.54
N THR A 800 -52.24 -52.54 41.85
CA THR A 800 -51.55 -51.59 40.98
C THR A 800 -50.06 -51.92 40.91
N ALA A 801 -49.49 -51.85 39.70
CA ALA A 801 -48.06 -51.93 39.47
C ALA A 801 -47.55 -50.62 38.87
N PHE A 802 -46.69 -49.92 39.61
CA PHE A 802 -45.96 -48.76 39.11
C PHE A 802 -44.58 -49.17 38.64
N THR A 803 -44.22 -48.80 37.42
CA THR A 803 -42.94 -49.14 36.82
C THR A 803 -42.20 -47.87 36.42
N ILE A 804 -41.06 -47.60 37.06
CA ILE A 804 -40.13 -46.52 36.70
C ILE A 804 -38.99 -47.11 35.87
N THR A 805 -38.65 -46.48 34.75
CA THR A 805 -37.57 -46.91 33.85
C THR A 805 -36.57 -45.77 33.66
N LEU A 806 -35.33 -45.92 34.11
CA LEU A 806 -34.28 -44.91 34.09
C LEU A 806 -33.09 -45.36 33.23
N PRO A 807 -32.29 -44.44 32.63
CA PRO A 807 -31.04 -44.80 31.97
C PRO A 807 -30.04 -45.39 32.99
N ALA A 808 -29.43 -46.53 32.66
CA ALA A 808 -28.34 -47.09 33.46
C ALA A 808 -27.09 -46.22 33.35
N LEU A 809 -26.28 -46.17 34.41
CA LEU A 809 -24.97 -45.55 34.38
C LEU A 809 -23.98 -46.53 33.74
N ASP A 810 -23.48 -46.24 32.54
CA ASP A 810 -22.45 -47.06 31.87
C ASP A 810 -21.12 -46.97 32.67
N GLU A 811 -20.65 -48.10 33.23
CA GLU A 811 -19.37 -48.17 33.97
C GLU A 811 -18.13 -47.87 33.11
N THR A 812 -18.27 -47.74 31.79
CA THR A 812 -17.14 -47.48 30.87
C THR A 812 -16.59 -46.05 30.88
N ASN A 813 -17.09 -45.15 31.74
CA ASN A 813 -16.66 -43.75 31.80
C ASN A 813 -16.49 -43.20 33.23
N ALA A 814 -16.06 -44.05 34.17
CA ALA A 814 -15.55 -43.61 35.49
C ALA A 814 -14.02 -43.40 35.46
#